data_AF-K9GB46-F1
#
_entry.id   AF-K9GB46-F1
#
_cell.length_a   1.000
_cell.length_b   1.000
_cell.length_c   1.000
_cell.angle_alpha   90.00
_cell.angle_beta   90.00
_cell.angle_gamma   90.00
#
_symmetry.space_group_name_H-M   'P 1'
#
loop_
_entity.id
_entity.type
_entity.pdbx_description
1 polymer ?
#
loop_
_entity_poly.entity_id
_entity_poly.type
_entity_poly.pdbx_seq_one_letter_code
_entity_poly.pdbx_strand_id
1 'polypeptide(L)'
;MAAYAQQLIICTGQPDWTSRIEDDGENKGWGNLVRGLKSLLGRGGPYLDPFNNVLVTNSSIAPAARSSPSSASAFLFPGFKYIPSIPVNMAPSPDQTTSLTTFIRAYLLPEMLHDMHSSLPAAKQADMTRSPDLISNFPGVVDITHSPTVLICGHGGRDMRCGVMAPALESEFKRVLHARGFTSVDSDGTTVDGPNHANIGLISHVGGHKYAGNVIVYIPPKMTVGTSSEPHPLAGKGIWYGRIEPKHVEGLVGETILGGRVTHNDQPAMQSISRLRLTSAIAPGRIHTRPTLRALSPIYTLTRLSSTSTRRLDLPALDKKWHAKWERDRAAPRSIPDATDKPKSYILSMFPYPSGTLHMGHLRVYTISDVISRFYKMRGHDVLHPMGWDAFGLPAENAAIERGIDPAVWTYENILKMKEQLRCISAEFDWDRELATCSPDFYEHTQRIFLMLYKKNLAYQAEALVNYDPVDKTVLANEQVDANGFSWRSGAKVEKLNLKQWFFKITDFKEALLKDLDSLAEGWPERVLSMQRNWLGQSYGAKVTFPVTIGRADQVDVNVFTTRPDTLYGVEYLALSLNHPIVLKAAEKDETLRKFLNDASSLAPDSKAGYRLSDIEVSHPLCKIDAETPHLLKKLPVFVAPYVLSDYGEGAVMGVPGHDTRDMMFFRENVKSDSIHVVIEAEPSGSETNSSVVPTSDTKAFTQEGFLTSRCGKYQGLHSKEASKLIVNDLEQVGQAAFVESWRLRDWLISRQRYWGAPIPIIHCGNCGPVPVPDKDLPVKLPKIEGEWLKGKKGNPLESSEEWLHTKCPSCNGPARRDTDTMDTFVDSSWYFLRFLDSANKEVPFSPAVMQPVDVYIGGVEHAILHLLYSRFIYKFLSQSELSPNQNSAAPAEPFKVLLSQGMVHGKTFTEPSTGRFLLPSEVDLANPDKPLIQGTQVAPNISFEKMSKSKYNGVDPTTVASKYGADATRAHILFSAPVSEVLEWDETKVVGVERWFNRLWKLVQDTQQTLTEASFSVSEADLKSSTTHATPLPSSLQDLSDSDADAVLATHNTIASVTTCIESNPYGLNTVISDLTKLTNTLASTPAPSPLILYLSISSLLRLLAPIAPALASESWELLHATTNTATTQVPSIFSSPWPSTLLTPDQAENLSSRGGQTVAVQINGKLRCAVTIPRMETPTASQGKNAHSQEEQDWIVNRVLETAEGNSWLREKNDWEKRRRVIVVKGGKLVNVVF
;
A
#
# COMPACT_ATOMS: atom_id res chain seq x y z
N MET A 1 5.35 9.39 16.82
CA MET A 1 5.75 8.27 17.68
C MET A 1 7.07 7.71 17.15
N ALA A 2 8.10 7.59 17.99
CA ALA A 2 9.22 6.71 17.66
C ALA A 2 8.65 5.28 17.53
N ALA A 3 9.01 4.57 16.47
CA ALA A 3 8.35 3.30 16.11
C ALA A 3 8.62 2.14 17.11
N TYR A 4 9.58 2.31 18.02
CA TYR A 4 9.96 1.35 19.07
C TYR A 4 10.71 2.07 20.21
N ALA A 5 10.58 1.57 21.45
CA ALA A 5 11.25 2.10 22.64
C ALA A 5 12.71 1.63 22.73
N GLN A 6 13.00 0.41 22.27
CA GLN A 6 14.34 -0.18 22.23
C GLN A 6 14.55 -1.03 20.98
N GLN A 7 15.80 -1.19 20.56
CA GLN A 7 16.21 -2.08 19.49
C GLN A 7 17.29 -3.05 19.99
N LEU A 8 16.99 -4.34 19.90
CA LEU A 8 17.92 -5.43 20.16
C LEU A 8 18.40 -6.01 18.82
N ILE A 9 19.70 -5.90 18.56
CA ILE A 9 20.32 -6.29 17.30
C ILE A 9 21.19 -7.51 17.54
N ILE A 10 20.73 -8.67 17.09
CA ILE A 10 21.37 -9.95 17.34
C ILE A 10 22.53 -10.13 16.35
N CYS A 11 23.72 -10.46 16.86
CA CYS A 11 24.90 -10.69 16.04
C CYS A 11 24.89 -12.12 15.49
N THR A 12 24.52 -12.28 14.22
CA THR A 12 24.39 -13.61 13.59
C THR A 12 25.60 -13.98 12.74
N GLY A 13 26.40 -13.00 12.31
CA GLY A 13 27.49 -13.19 11.36
C GLY A 13 27.05 -13.54 9.94
N GLN A 14 25.75 -13.53 9.64
CA GLN A 14 25.19 -13.88 8.33
C GLN A 14 24.56 -12.65 7.67
N PRO A 15 24.75 -12.42 6.36
CA PRO A 15 24.24 -11.24 5.67
C PRO A 15 22.88 -11.40 4.96
N ASP A 16 22.32 -12.62 4.90
CA ASP A 16 21.10 -12.94 4.15
C ASP A 16 20.10 -13.69 5.05
N TRP A 17 18.81 -13.32 4.98
CA TRP A 17 17.74 -13.83 5.84
C TRP A 17 16.43 -14.02 5.06
N THR A 18 15.74 -15.14 5.26
CA THR A 18 14.39 -15.37 4.72
C THR A 18 13.34 -14.51 5.46
N SER A 19 12.10 -14.52 4.98
CA SER A 19 11.04 -13.59 5.41
C SER A 19 10.77 -13.52 6.92
N ARG A 20 11.15 -14.53 7.70
CA ARG A 20 11.00 -14.64 9.17
C ARG A 20 12.33 -14.98 9.84
N ILE A 21 12.77 -14.11 10.74
CA ILE A 21 14.07 -14.12 11.44
C ILE A 21 14.32 -15.42 12.24
N GLU A 22 13.27 -16.02 12.77
CA GLU A 22 13.31 -17.25 13.57
C GLU A 22 13.51 -18.53 12.75
N ASP A 23 13.07 -18.53 11.49
CA ASP A 23 13.05 -19.74 10.66
C ASP A 23 14.46 -20.09 10.13
N ASP A 24 15.35 -19.09 9.99
CA ASP A 24 16.74 -19.26 9.56
C ASP A 24 17.68 -19.79 10.66
N GLY A 25 17.22 -19.81 11.90
CA GLY A 25 18.01 -20.11 13.10
C GLY A 25 17.69 -21.46 13.72
N GLU A 26 17.16 -22.41 12.96
CA GLU A 26 16.92 -23.77 13.42
C GLU A 26 18.24 -24.39 13.95
N ASN A 27 18.22 -24.91 15.18
CA ASN A 27 19.39 -25.42 15.91
C ASN A 27 20.53 -24.42 16.22
N LYS A 28 20.31 -23.11 16.08
CA LYS A 28 21.29 -22.06 16.48
C LYS A 28 20.83 -21.30 17.72
N GLY A 29 21.76 -20.93 18.59
CA GLY A 29 21.48 -20.19 19.83
C GLY A 29 20.72 -18.88 19.60
N TRP A 30 21.11 -18.09 18.60
CA TRP A 30 20.40 -16.85 18.25
C TRP A 30 18.97 -17.08 17.74
N GLY A 31 18.69 -18.19 17.05
CA GLY A 31 17.33 -18.53 16.60
C GLY A 31 16.41 -18.86 17.77
N ASN A 32 16.93 -19.61 18.74
CA ASN A 32 16.24 -19.88 20.00
C ASN A 32 16.01 -18.60 20.82
N LEU A 33 16.97 -17.67 20.83
CA LEU A 33 16.81 -16.36 21.46
C LEU A 33 15.64 -15.58 20.84
N VAL A 34 15.56 -15.50 19.51
CA VAL A 34 14.47 -14.80 18.81
C VAL A 34 13.11 -15.43 19.12
N ARG A 35 13.00 -16.77 19.06
CA ARG A 35 11.78 -17.49 19.42
C ARG A 35 11.36 -17.23 20.86
N GLY A 36 12.32 -17.26 21.80
CA GLY A 36 12.09 -16.97 23.21
C GLY A 36 11.64 -15.52 23.44
N LEU A 37 12.32 -14.54 22.84
CA LEU A 37 11.96 -13.13 22.93
C LEU A 37 10.57 -12.87 22.34
N LYS A 38 10.21 -13.50 21.21
CA LYS A 38 8.85 -13.40 20.65
C LYS A 38 7.80 -14.03 21.55
N SER A 39 8.11 -15.17 22.17
CA SER A 39 7.23 -15.79 23.16
C SER A 39 7.03 -14.86 24.37
N LEU A 40 8.06 -14.14 24.82
CA LEU A 40 7.99 -13.31 26.03
C LEU A 40 7.50 -11.87 25.81
N LEU A 41 7.90 -11.23 24.72
CA LEU A 41 7.57 -9.82 24.41
C LEU A 41 6.54 -9.67 23.27
N GLY A 42 6.25 -10.74 22.52
CA GLY A 42 5.29 -10.74 21.42
C GLY A 42 3.83 -10.92 21.87
N ARG A 43 2.89 -11.03 20.92
CA ARG A 43 1.45 -11.20 21.22
C ARG A 43 1.23 -12.41 22.14
N GLY A 44 0.65 -12.18 23.32
CA GLY A 44 0.45 -13.21 24.35
C GLY A 44 1.65 -13.42 25.30
N GLY A 45 2.73 -12.64 25.17
CA GLY A 45 3.89 -12.60 26.06
C GLY A 45 3.58 -12.09 27.48
N PRO A 46 4.24 -12.55 28.57
CA PRO A 46 3.94 -12.04 29.90
C PRO A 46 4.52 -10.62 30.12
N TYR A 47 5.42 -10.20 29.22
CA TYR A 47 6.06 -8.88 29.18
C TYR A 47 5.61 -8.07 27.96
N LEU A 48 4.53 -8.47 27.28
CA LEU A 48 3.95 -7.65 26.22
C LEU A 48 3.39 -6.37 26.83
N ASP A 49 3.97 -5.24 26.43
CA ASP A 49 3.50 -3.91 26.81
C ASP A 49 3.43 -3.06 25.53
N PRO A 50 2.23 -2.59 25.11
CA PRO A 50 2.08 -1.76 23.92
C PRO A 50 2.80 -0.40 24.03
N PHE A 51 3.18 0.02 25.25
CA PHE A 51 3.93 1.24 25.53
C PHE A 51 5.45 0.99 25.61
N ASN A 52 5.92 -0.26 25.69
CA ASN A 52 7.33 -0.64 25.68
C ASN A 52 7.64 -1.60 24.51
N ASN A 53 7.57 -1.07 23.28
CA ASN A 53 7.83 -1.85 22.07
C ASN A 53 9.33 -2.10 21.86
N VAL A 54 9.77 -3.35 21.93
CA VAL A 54 11.16 -3.76 21.65
C VAL A 54 11.26 -4.34 20.24
N LEU A 55 12.05 -3.71 19.38
CA LEU A 55 12.35 -4.21 18.03
C LEU A 55 13.52 -5.19 18.08
N VAL A 56 13.34 -6.42 17.59
CA VAL A 56 14.40 -7.43 17.49
C VAL A 56 14.78 -7.61 16.02
N THR A 57 16.06 -7.43 15.69
CA THR A 57 16.59 -7.56 14.32
C THR A 57 17.86 -8.39 14.29
N ASN A 58 18.09 -9.16 13.24
CA ASN A 58 19.38 -9.83 13.02
C ASN A 58 20.38 -8.86 12.39
N SER A 59 21.66 -9.13 12.60
CA SER A 59 22.75 -8.42 11.94
C SER A 59 23.84 -9.34 11.40
N SER A 60 24.53 -8.86 10.36
CA SER A 60 25.72 -9.51 9.79
C SER A 60 26.96 -9.35 10.66
N ILE A 61 26.86 -8.63 11.78
CA ILE A 61 27.96 -8.48 12.74
C ILE A 61 28.24 -9.85 13.37
N ALA A 62 29.52 -10.22 13.44
CA ALA A 62 29.95 -11.51 13.96
C ALA A 62 29.55 -11.68 15.44
N PRO A 63 29.10 -12.88 15.85
CA PRO A 63 28.83 -13.17 17.25
C PRO A 63 30.13 -13.14 18.08
N ALA A 64 30.01 -12.97 19.39
CA ALA A 64 31.15 -13.11 20.29
C ALA A 64 31.80 -14.50 20.14
N ALA A 65 33.13 -14.58 20.27
CA ALA A 65 33.91 -15.81 20.19
C ALA A 65 33.52 -16.90 21.22
N ARG A 66 32.70 -16.55 22.23
CA ARG A 66 32.14 -17.45 23.26
C ARG A 66 30.67 -17.83 23.04
N SER A 67 30.14 -17.66 21.83
CA SER A 67 28.76 -18.07 21.52
C SER A 67 28.64 -19.60 21.54
N SER A 68 27.73 -20.11 22.37
CA SER A 68 27.37 -21.53 22.45
C SER A 68 25.96 -21.74 21.88
N PRO A 69 25.50 -22.99 21.66
CA PRO A 69 24.09 -23.24 21.32
C PRO A 69 23.08 -22.70 22.34
N SER A 70 23.55 -22.37 23.55
CA SER A 70 22.75 -21.90 24.68
C SER A 70 22.83 -20.38 24.94
N SER A 71 23.58 -19.61 24.13
CA SER A 71 23.65 -18.15 24.25
C SER A 71 23.84 -17.42 22.92
N ALA A 72 23.50 -16.13 22.88
CA ALA A 72 23.71 -15.26 21.72
C ALA A 72 24.20 -13.86 22.12
N SER A 73 24.97 -13.19 21.27
CA SER A 73 25.38 -11.80 21.51
C SER A 73 24.50 -10.81 20.77
N ALA A 74 24.31 -9.62 21.34
CA ALA A 74 23.50 -8.57 20.73
C ALA A 74 23.93 -7.16 21.16
N PHE A 75 23.62 -6.18 20.32
CA PHE A 75 23.63 -4.76 20.66
C PHE A 75 22.26 -4.32 21.16
N LEU A 76 22.24 -3.43 22.16
CA LEU A 76 21.03 -2.84 22.70
C LEU A 76 21.08 -1.31 22.58
N PHE A 77 20.13 -0.75 21.82
CA PHE A 77 19.95 0.69 21.65
C PHE A 77 18.54 1.12 22.13
N PRO A 78 18.35 2.36 22.61
CA PRO A 78 19.34 3.42 22.78
C PRO A 78 20.20 3.27 24.05
N GLY A 79 20.24 2.09 24.69
CA GLY A 79 21.08 1.85 25.87
C GLY A 79 22.59 1.89 25.61
N PHE A 80 23.04 1.88 24.35
CA PHE A 80 24.45 1.82 23.93
C PHE A 80 25.22 0.72 24.64
N LYS A 81 24.69 -0.50 24.62
CA LYS A 81 25.34 -1.67 25.24
C LYS A 81 25.59 -2.76 24.22
N TYR A 82 26.71 -3.46 24.37
CA TYR A 82 26.96 -4.75 23.75
C TYR A 82 26.93 -5.84 24.80
N ILE A 83 26.16 -6.88 24.53
CA ILE A 83 25.89 -7.96 25.47
C ILE A 83 26.45 -9.23 24.84
N PRO A 84 27.59 -9.75 25.32
CA PRO A 84 28.31 -10.83 24.65
C PRO A 84 27.65 -12.21 24.83
N SER A 85 26.75 -12.38 25.81
CA SER A 85 26.13 -13.66 26.11
C SER A 85 24.75 -13.48 26.75
N ILE A 86 23.72 -13.56 25.93
CA ILE A 86 22.31 -13.59 26.33
C ILE A 86 21.86 -15.06 26.37
N PRO A 87 21.36 -15.56 27.52
CA PRO A 87 20.85 -16.93 27.64
C PRO A 87 19.60 -17.11 26.78
N VAL A 88 19.50 -18.27 26.11
CA VAL A 88 18.35 -18.60 25.25
C VAL A 88 17.22 -19.32 26.00
N ASN A 89 17.55 -19.90 27.16
CA ASN A 89 16.60 -20.65 27.99
C ASN A 89 15.62 -19.71 28.68
N MET A 90 14.33 -20.02 28.60
CA MET A 90 13.25 -19.18 29.12
C MET A 90 13.24 -19.06 30.65
N ALA A 91 13.62 -20.15 31.32
CA ALA A 91 13.73 -20.23 32.78
C ALA A 91 15.16 -20.66 33.17
N PRO A 92 15.65 -20.24 34.35
CA PRO A 92 16.94 -20.69 34.86
C PRO A 92 16.87 -22.18 35.18
N SER A 93 17.88 -22.95 34.78
CA SER A 93 18.05 -24.33 35.26
C SER A 93 18.54 -24.33 36.71
N PRO A 94 18.40 -25.43 37.48
CA PRO A 94 18.82 -25.50 38.89
C PRO A 94 20.28 -25.07 39.14
N ASP A 95 21.12 -25.21 38.11
CA ASP A 95 22.56 -24.90 38.14
C ASP A 95 22.92 -23.53 37.50
N GLN A 96 21.95 -22.75 37.00
CA GLN A 96 22.19 -21.47 36.33
C GLN A 96 21.35 -20.33 36.93
N THR A 97 22.01 -19.22 37.29
CA THR A 97 21.35 -18.03 37.86
C THR A 97 20.77 -17.07 36.80
N THR A 98 21.04 -17.33 35.51
CA THR A 98 20.62 -16.47 34.39
C THR A 98 19.65 -17.19 33.46
N SER A 99 18.65 -16.43 32.97
CA SER A 99 17.67 -16.90 31.99
C SER A 99 17.26 -15.75 31.08
N LEU A 100 16.57 -16.05 30.00
CA LEU A 100 16.03 -15.03 29.10
C LEU A 100 15.03 -14.11 29.82
N THR A 101 14.29 -14.65 30.78
CA THR A 101 13.40 -13.88 31.66
C THR A 101 14.17 -12.91 32.54
N THR A 102 15.27 -13.38 33.15
CA THR A 102 16.18 -12.53 33.94
C THR A 102 16.79 -11.41 33.08
N PHE A 103 17.11 -11.71 31.81
CA PHE A 103 17.65 -10.74 30.86
C PHE A 103 16.63 -9.64 30.51
N ILE A 104 15.38 -10.02 30.22
CA ILE A 104 14.30 -9.07 29.94
C ILE A 104 14.09 -8.13 31.11
N ARG A 105 14.02 -8.67 32.34
CA ARG A 105 13.86 -7.86 33.55
C ARG A 105 15.06 -6.96 33.83
N ALA A 106 16.27 -7.37 33.47
CA ALA A 106 17.48 -6.57 33.65
C ALA A 106 17.61 -5.43 32.64
N TYR A 107 17.24 -5.65 31.36
CA TYR A 107 17.60 -4.72 30.27
C TYR A 107 16.45 -4.24 29.38
N LEU A 108 15.40 -5.06 29.18
CA LEU A 108 14.38 -4.79 28.15
C LEU A 108 13.07 -4.19 28.68
N LEU A 109 12.79 -4.35 29.97
CA LEU A 109 11.65 -3.69 30.62
C LEU A 109 11.92 -2.18 30.82
N PRO A 110 10.88 -1.34 30.89
CA PRO A 110 11.02 0.09 31.14
C PRO A 110 11.38 0.37 32.60
N GLU A 111 12.07 1.47 32.86
CA GLU A 111 12.38 1.92 34.23
C GLU A 111 11.16 2.51 34.92
N MET A 112 10.28 3.16 34.15
CA MET A 112 9.00 3.68 34.62
C MET A 112 7.89 3.21 33.68
N LEU A 113 6.79 2.72 34.24
CA LEU A 113 5.61 2.34 33.47
C LEU A 113 4.85 3.59 33.01
N HIS A 114 4.20 3.49 31.85
CA HIS A 114 3.28 4.52 31.36
C HIS A 114 2.10 4.74 32.33
N ASP A 115 1.57 5.95 32.44
CA ASP A 115 0.51 6.33 33.41
C ASP A 115 -0.75 5.45 33.31
N MET A 116 -1.03 4.89 32.13
CA MET A 116 -2.11 3.94 31.88
C MET A 116 -1.98 2.62 32.68
N HIS A 117 -0.81 2.33 33.22
CA HIS A 117 -0.54 1.19 34.09
C HIS A 117 -0.80 1.48 35.58
N SER A 118 -1.18 2.71 35.94
CA SER A 118 -1.46 3.11 37.33
C SER A 118 -2.56 2.29 38.01
N SER A 119 -3.47 1.70 37.22
CA SER A 119 -4.53 0.81 37.69
C SER A 119 -4.09 -0.64 37.93
N LEU A 120 -2.87 -1.02 37.54
CA LEU A 120 -2.35 -2.39 37.75
C LEU A 120 -1.98 -2.62 39.23
N PRO A 121 -2.11 -3.85 39.76
CA PRO A 121 -1.60 -4.18 41.09
C PRO A 121 -0.09 -3.93 41.19
N ALA A 122 0.38 -3.44 42.35
CA ALA A 122 1.79 -3.10 42.58
C ALA A 122 2.76 -4.26 42.26
N ALA A 123 2.36 -5.51 42.54
CA ALA A 123 3.15 -6.70 42.19
C ALA A 123 3.34 -6.84 40.67
N LYS A 124 2.27 -6.60 39.88
CA LYS A 124 2.34 -6.67 38.42
C LYS A 124 3.12 -5.49 37.84
N GLN A 125 3.00 -4.31 38.45
CA GLN A 125 3.84 -3.17 38.10
C GLN A 125 5.32 -3.48 38.32
N ALA A 126 5.67 -4.10 39.46
CA ALA A 126 7.04 -4.52 39.77
C ALA A 126 7.60 -5.60 38.82
N ASP A 127 6.74 -6.50 38.31
CA ASP A 127 7.14 -7.50 37.31
C ASP A 127 7.30 -6.93 35.91
N MET A 128 6.71 -5.75 35.64
CA MET A 128 6.77 -5.05 34.36
C MET A 128 7.78 -3.91 34.36
N THR A 129 8.43 -3.60 35.48
CA THR A 129 9.53 -2.64 35.56
C THR A 129 10.89 -3.32 35.58
N ARG A 130 11.89 -2.59 35.07
CA ARG A 130 13.28 -3.03 35.08
C ARG A 130 13.76 -3.26 36.53
N SER A 131 14.51 -4.33 36.74
CA SER A 131 15.14 -4.65 38.03
C SER A 131 16.66 -4.47 37.92
N PRO A 132 17.23 -3.33 38.35
CA PRO A 132 18.66 -3.02 38.19
C PRO A 132 19.59 -4.03 38.87
N ASP A 133 19.16 -4.65 39.98
CA ASP A 133 19.97 -5.63 40.71
C ASP A 133 20.35 -6.85 39.85
N LEU A 134 19.53 -7.19 38.85
CA LEU A 134 19.74 -8.32 37.94
C LEU A 134 20.80 -8.04 36.86
N ILE A 135 21.22 -6.79 36.67
CA ILE A 135 22.27 -6.40 35.71
C ILE A 135 23.58 -7.10 36.04
N SER A 136 23.88 -7.25 37.34
CA SER A 136 25.09 -7.92 37.85
C SER A 136 25.21 -9.39 37.42
N ASN A 137 24.09 -10.03 37.05
CA ASN A 137 24.06 -11.42 36.58
C ASN A 137 24.59 -11.60 35.15
N PHE A 138 24.85 -10.51 34.40
CA PHE A 138 25.35 -10.55 33.03
C PHE A 138 26.78 -9.98 32.94
N PRO A 139 27.80 -10.71 33.43
CA PRO A 139 29.18 -10.24 33.39
C PRO A 139 29.69 -10.13 31.95
N GLY A 140 30.48 -9.09 31.67
CA GLY A 140 31.07 -8.85 30.35
C GLY A 140 30.24 -7.97 29.41
N VAL A 141 29.10 -7.42 29.86
CA VAL A 141 28.40 -6.35 29.12
C VAL A 141 29.32 -5.14 28.98
N VAL A 142 29.42 -4.63 27.75
CA VAL A 142 30.29 -3.50 27.39
C VAL A 142 29.43 -2.29 27.08
N ASP A 143 29.71 -1.16 27.73
CA ASP A 143 29.14 0.13 27.36
C ASP A 143 29.84 0.68 26.11
N ILE A 144 29.07 0.98 25.07
CA ILE A 144 29.55 1.53 23.81
C ILE A 144 29.62 3.03 23.98
N THR A 145 30.82 3.51 24.29
CA THR A 145 31.05 4.90 24.67
C THR A 145 31.69 5.72 23.55
N HIS A 146 32.43 5.09 22.64
CA HIS A 146 33.21 5.80 21.61
C HIS A 146 32.93 5.36 20.17
N SER A 147 32.54 4.10 19.94
CA SER A 147 32.34 3.55 18.60
C SER A 147 30.98 3.85 17.98
N PRO A 148 30.91 4.61 16.87
CA PRO A 148 29.68 4.76 16.12
C PRO A 148 29.22 3.40 15.57
N THR A 149 27.92 3.17 15.58
CA THR A 149 27.30 1.94 15.05
C THR A 149 26.42 2.26 13.85
N VAL A 150 26.76 1.73 12.69
CA VAL A 150 26.06 1.92 11.42
C VAL A 150 25.34 0.63 11.04
N LEU A 151 24.02 0.71 10.91
CA LEU A 151 23.17 -0.42 10.55
C LEU A 151 22.50 -0.17 9.20
N ILE A 152 22.54 -1.15 8.31
CA ILE A 152 22.12 -1.00 6.92
C ILE A 152 21.06 -2.05 6.60
N CYS A 153 19.91 -1.65 6.08
CA CYS A 153 18.84 -2.59 5.73
C CYS A 153 19.27 -3.51 4.58
N GLY A 154 19.35 -4.82 4.79
CA GLY A 154 19.83 -5.82 3.80
C GLY A 154 18.77 -6.75 3.20
N HIS A 155 17.49 -6.62 3.55
CA HIS A 155 16.49 -7.65 3.23
C HIS A 155 15.89 -7.54 1.82
N GLY A 156 16.39 -8.36 0.90
CA GLY A 156 15.98 -8.40 -0.51
C GLY A 156 14.52 -8.81 -0.77
N GLY A 157 13.92 -9.66 0.07
CA GLY A 157 12.53 -10.12 -0.13
C GLY A 157 11.41 -9.16 0.30
N ARG A 158 11.73 -8.10 1.05
CA ARG A 158 10.77 -7.08 1.55
C ARG A 158 11.00 -5.74 0.85
N ASP A 159 12.26 -5.38 0.56
CA ASP A 159 12.62 -4.33 -0.37
C ASP A 159 13.79 -4.79 -1.23
N MET A 160 13.52 -5.09 -2.50
CA MET A 160 14.56 -5.53 -3.44
C MET A 160 15.70 -4.51 -3.57
N ARG A 161 15.44 -3.20 -3.38
CA ARG A 161 16.51 -2.18 -3.41
C ARG A 161 17.45 -2.31 -2.24
N CYS A 162 16.94 -2.65 -1.04
CA CYS A 162 17.77 -2.89 0.13
C CYS A 162 18.67 -4.11 -0.08
N GLY A 163 18.12 -5.22 -0.62
CA GLY A 163 18.93 -6.40 -0.97
C GLY A 163 20.07 -6.11 -1.95
N VAL A 164 19.87 -5.20 -2.91
CA VAL A 164 20.90 -4.83 -3.90
C VAL A 164 21.86 -3.76 -3.37
N MET A 165 21.37 -2.76 -2.64
CA MET A 165 22.17 -1.59 -2.20
C MET A 165 22.94 -1.82 -0.90
N ALA A 166 22.48 -2.71 -0.02
CA ALA A 166 23.09 -2.88 1.29
C ALA A 166 24.57 -3.28 1.25
N PRO A 167 25.00 -4.24 0.40
CA PRO A 167 26.41 -4.58 0.29
C PRO A 167 27.27 -3.41 -0.23
N ALA A 168 26.73 -2.62 -1.15
CA ALA A 168 27.41 -1.44 -1.69
C ALA A 168 27.58 -0.33 -0.64
N LEU A 169 26.54 -0.09 0.16
CA LEU A 169 26.56 0.85 1.27
C LEU A 169 27.53 0.39 2.37
N GLU A 170 27.49 -0.89 2.75
CA GLU A 170 28.38 -1.43 3.77
C GLU A 170 29.85 -1.30 3.37
N SER A 171 30.16 -1.66 2.12
CA SER A 171 31.50 -1.49 1.56
C SER A 171 31.94 -0.03 1.58
N GLU A 172 31.05 0.89 1.23
CA GLU A 172 31.36 2.31 1.18
C GLU A 172 31.53 2.94 2.58
N PHE A 173 30.69 2.58 3.55
CA PHE A 173 30.86 3.03 4.94
C PHE A 173 32.20 2.54 5.51
N LYS A 174 32.55 1.26 5.32
CA LYS A 174 33.86 0.71 5.69
C LYS A 174 34.99 1.49 5.01
N ARG A 175 34.84 1.79 3.71
CA ARG A 175 35.83 2.53 2.91
C ARG A 175 36.13 3.92 3.47
N VAL A 176 35.08 4.69 3.77
CA VAL A 176 35.15 6.08 4.20
C VAL A 176 35.60 6.18 5.65
N LEU A 177 35.01 5.39 6.56
CA LEU A 177 35.39 5.38 7.98
C LEU A 177 36.85 4.96 8.17
N HIS A 178 37.32 3.96 7.41
CA HIS A 178 38.74 3.59 7.40
C HIS A 178 39.65 4.69 6.87
N ALA A 179 39.20 5.48 5.88
CA ALA A 179 39.97 6.64 5.42
C ALA A 179 40.05 7.76 6.48
N ARG A 180 39.14 7.76 7.46
CA ARG A 180 39.07 8.71 8.58
C ARG A 180 39.68 8.17 9.88
N GLY A 181 40.37 7.03 9.83
CA GLY A 181 41.08 6.46 10.98
C GLY A 181 40.26 5.48 11.83
N PHE A 182 39.05 5.09 11.40
CA PHE A 182 38.26 4.08 12.09
C PHE A 182 38.52 2.67 11.52
N THR A 183 38.85 1.70 12.37
CA THR A 183 38.81 0.28 12.01
C THR A 183 37.38 -0.25 12.17
N SER A 184 37.02 -1.27 11.37
CA SER A 184 35.74 -1.99 11.52
C SER A 184 35.94 -3.47 11.84
N VAL A 185 37.20 -3.92 11.84
CA VAL A 185 37.68 -5.24 12.22
C VAL A 185 39.11 -5.06 12.70
N ASP A 186 39.43 -5.45 13.93
CA ASP A 186 40.80 -5.44 14.47
C ASP A 186 41.49 -6.80 14.25
N SER A 187 42.82 -6.84 14.41
CA SER A 187 43.68 -8.02 14.17
C SER A 187 43.24 -9.29 14.91
N ASP A 188 42.52 -9.13 16.03
CA ASP A 188 42.11 -10.20 16.93
C ASP A 188 40.58 -10.44 16.90
N GLY A 189 39.83 -9.67 16.08
CA GLY A 189 38.39 -9.86 15.86
C GLY A 189 37.46 -9.63 17.06
N THR A 190 37.92 -8.95 18.12
CA THR A 190 37.20 -8.88 19.42
C THR A 190 36.88 -7.47 19.94
N THR A 191 37.37 -6.40 19.31
CA THR A 191 37.09 -5.02 19.73
C THR A 191 35.65 -4.61 19.41
N VAL A 192 34.91 -4.14 20.42
CA VAL A 192 33.49 -3.75 20.31
C VAL A 192 33.27 -2.24 20.50
N ASP A 193 34.13 -1.59 21.29
CA ASP A 193 34.12 -0.15 21.54
C ASP A 193 35.56 0.40 21.57
N GLY A 194 35.78 1.56 20.95
CA GLY A 194 37.08 2.24 20.91
C GLY A 194 37.01 3.55 20.13
N PRO A 195 37.88 4.53 20.43
CA PRO A 195 37.87 5.86 19.81
C PRO A 195 38.13 5.83 18.29
N ASN A 196 38.82 4.80 17.83
CA ASN A 196 39.15 4.58 16.43
C ASN A 196 38.46 3.32 15.87
N HIS A 197 37.33 2.89 16.44
CA HIS A 197 36.59 1.70 16.00
C HIS A 197 35.15 2.06 15.64
N ALA A 198 34.60 1.46 14.59
CA ALA A 198 33.21 1.65 14.15
C ALA A 198 32.53 0.30 13.87
N ASN A 199 31.36 0.10 14.45
CA ASN A 199 30.56 -1.10 14.23
C ASN A 199 29.70 -0.91 12.97
N ILE A 200 29.84 -1.77 11.97
CA ILE A 200 29.09 -1.67 10.70
C ILE A 200 28.47 -3.03 10.40
N GLY A 201 27.16 -3.08 10.19
CA GLY A 201 26.47 -4.33 9.89
C GLY A 201 25.23 -4.16 9.02
N LEU A 202 24.97 -5.16 8.19
CA LEU A 202 23.68 -5.34 7.54
C LEU A 202 22.69 -5.83 8.60
N ILE A 203 21.43 -5.42 8.50
CA ILE A 203 20.35 -5.89 9.36
C ILE A 203 19.13 -6.32 8.55
N SER A 204 18.34 -7.22 9.13
CA SER A 204 17.16 -7.80 8.49
C SER A 204 16.08 -6.77 8.14
N HIS A 205 15.96 -5.66 8.88
CA HIS A 205 15.14 -4.51 8.46
C HIS A 205 15.48 -3.27 9.32
N VAL A 206 15.46 -2.09 8.71
CA VAL A 206 15.51 -0.78 9.40
C VAL A 206 14.06 -0.26 9.58
N GLY A 207 13.24 -0.92 10.43
CA GLY A 207 11.87 -0.53 10.83
C GLY A 207 10.77 -0.44 9.74
N GLY A 208 9.50 -0.73 10.10
CA GLY A 208 8.37 -0.84 9.15
C GLY A 208 8.27 0.29 8.10
N HIS A 209 7.92 -0.08 6.86
CA HIS A 209 7.98 0.68 5.58
C HIS A 209 7.30 2.08 5.54
N LYS A 210 6.81 2.60 6.67
CA LYS A 210 6.21 3.92 6.81
C LYS A 210 7.19 5.09 6.57
N TYR A 211 8.51 4.87 6.56
CA TYR A 211 9.51 5.96 6.58
C TYR A 211 10.68 5.86 5.58
N ALA A 212 10.70 4.88 4.67
CA ALA A 212 11.75 4.73 3.64
C ALA A 212 13.22 4.75 4.15
N GLY A 213 13.46 4.38 5.42
CA GLY A 213 14.78 4.28 6.05
C GLY A 213 15.57 3.07 5.56
N ASN A 214 16.84 3.25 5.16
CA ASN A 214 17.74 2.16 4.79
C ASN A 214 19.09 2.17 5.52
N VAL A 215 19.38 3.22 6.32
CA VAL A 215 20.57 3.30 7.18
C VAL A 215 20.20 3.91 8.55
N ILE A 216 20.70 3.33 9.63
CA ILE A 216 20.70 3.92 10.99
C ILE A 216 22.14 4.20 11.40
N VAL A 217 22.39 5.37 11.98
CA VAL A 217 23.67 5.70 12.60
C VAL A 217 23.44 6.00 14.08
N TYR A 218 23.97 5.16 14.96
CA TYR A 218 24.01 5.40 16.41
C TYR A 218 25.33 6.06 16.79
N ILE A 219 25.24 7.24 17.39
CA ILE A 219 26.40 7.99 17.89
C ILE A 219 26.52 7.78 19.41
N PRO A 220 27.64 7.26 19.91
CA PRO A 220 27.76 6.88 21.30
C PRO A 220 27.97 8.08 22.23
N PRO A 221 27.67 7.94 23.53
CA PRO A 221 27.54 9.08 24.44
C PRO A 221 28.83 9.87 24.71
N LYS A 222 30.02 9.26 24.55
CA LYS A 222 31.32 9.92 24.81
C LYS A 222 32.09 10.27 23.52
N MET A 223 31.46 10.17 22.35
CA MET A 223 32.07 10.61 21.10
C MET A 223 32.27 12.13 21.11
N THR A 224 33.36 12.62 20.53
CA THR A 224 33.69 14.05 20.39
C THR A 224 33.73 14.48 18.92
N VAL A 225 33.64 15.78 18.64
CA VAL A 225 33.68 16.32 17.27
C VAL A 225 35.13 16.58 16.83
N GLY A 226 35.58 15.91 15.77
CA GLY A 226 36.92 16.14 15.22
C GLY A 226 38.06 15.89 16.23
N THR A 227 39.01 16.82 16.34
CA THR A 227 40.12 16.75 17.31
C THR A 227 39.89 17.59 18.57
N SER A 228 38.69 18.14 18.76
CA SER A 228 38.37 18.93 19.95
C SER A 228 37.96 18.01 21.12
N SER A 229 38.12 18.50 22.35
CA SER A 229 37.58 17.85 23.55
C SER A 229 36.08 18.14 23.76
N GLU A 230 35.39 18.66 22.74
CA GLU A 230 33.97 19.02 22.84
C GLU A 230 33.07 17.79 22.55
N PRO A 231 32.01 17.58 23.35
CA PRO A 231 31.11 16.45 23.17
C PRO A 231 30.35 16.53 21.85
N HIS A 232 30.15 15.40 21.18
CA HIS A 232 29.45 15.32 19.91
C HIS A 232 27.98 15.76 20.05
N PRO A 233 27.46 16.73 19.27
CA PRO A 233 26.09 17.24 19.39
C PRO A 233 24.97 16.19 19.25
N LEU A 234 25.28 15.08 18.59
CA LEU A 234 24.37 13.94 18.42
C LEU A 234 24.71 12.75 19.33
N ALA A 235 25.62 12.91 20.29
CA ALA A 235 25.99 11.86 21.24
C ALA A 235 24.75 11.31 21.96
N GLY A 236 24.67 9.98 22.07
CA GLY A 236 23.55 9.27 22.68
C GLY A 236 22.31 9.16 21.79
N LYS A 237 22.39 9.48 20.49
CA LYS A 237 21.23 9.46 19.57
C LYS A 237 21.43 8.45 18.44
N GLY A 238 20.31 7.88 17.98
CA GLY A 238 20.21 7.14 16.72
C GLY A 238 19.60 8.03 15.63
N ILE A 239 20.28 8.15 14.50
CA ILE A 239 19.87 8.97 13.37
C ILE A 239 19.41 8.06 12.24
N TRP A 240 18.16 8.25 11.82
CA TRP A 240 17.53 7.46 10.76
C TRP A 240 17.66 8.15 9.41
N TYR A 241 18.21 7.44 8.44
CA TYR A 241 18.40 7.92 7.09
C TYR A 241 17.68 7.03 6.08
N GLY A 242 16.96 7.66 5.17
CA GLY A 242 16.25 7.00 4.07
C GLY A 242 16.85 7.30 2.71
N ARG A 243 16.73 6.34 1.79
CA ARG A 243 17.23 6.42 0.40
C ARG A 243 18.73 6.76 0.28
N ILE A 244 19.55 6.31 1.23
CA ILE A 244 21.00 6.46 1.18
C ILE A 244 21.56 5.58 0.05
N GLU A 245 22.45 6.17 -0.73
CA GLU A 245 23.21 5.54 -1.81
C GLU A 245 24.71 5.71 -1.47
N PRO A 246 25.61 4.92 -2.04
CA PRO A 246 27.05 5.02 -1.75
C PRO A 246 27.61 6.44 -1.87
N LYS A 247 27.14 7.23 -2.84
CA LYS A 247 27.58 8.63 -3.03
C LYS A 247 27.30 9.55 -1.84
N HIS A 248 26.34 9.21 -0.97
CA HIS A 248 25.99 10.01 0.21
C HIS A 248 26.88 9.70 1.42
N VAL A 249 27.57 8.56 1.44
CA VAL A 249 28.28 8.05 2.62
C VAL A 249 29.41 8.99 3.06
N GLU A 250 30.17 9.57 2.13
CA GLU A 250 31.22 10.54 2.45
C GLU A 250 30.67 11.75 3.22
N GLY A 251 29.50 12.25 2.79
CA GLY A 251 28.78 13.33 3.48
C GLY A 251 28.27 12.89 4.85
N LEU A 252 27.64 11.71 4.95
CA LEU A 252 27.13 11.20 6.23
C LEU A 252 28.25 10.97 7.26
N VAL A 253 29.39 10.42 6.84
CA VAL A 253 30.53 10.23 7.74
C VAL A 253 31.11 11.59 8.15
N GLY A 254 31.37 12.47 7.18
CA GLY A 254 31.96 13.79 7.46
C GLY A 254 31.08 14.69 8.32
N GLU A 255 29.78 14.74 8.03
CA GLU A 255 28.85 15.67 8.66
C GLU A 255 28.17 15.09 9.89
N THR A 256 27.71 13.83 9.84
CA THR A 256 26.93 13.23 10.93
C THR A 256 27.77 12.48 11.93
N ILE A 257 28.70 11.65 11.49
CA ILE A 257 29.52 10.83 12.40
C ILE A 257 30.64 11.67 13.01
N LEU A 258 31.28 12.54 12.21
CA LEU A 258 32.41 13.35 12.66
C LEU A 258 32.03 14.79 12.99
N GLY A 259 31.04 15.34 12.28
CA GLY A 259 30.69 16.77 12.33
C GLY A 259 29.52 17.13 13.26
N GLY A 260 28.80 16.15 13.83
CA GLY A 260 27.68 16.45 14.73
C GLY A 260 26.41 16.98 14.07
N ARG A 261 26.27 16.90 12.74
CA ARG A 261 25.14 17.47 12.00
C ARG A 261 24.34 16.40 11.27
N VAL A 262 23.01 16.44 11.45
CA VAL A 262 22.10 15.62 10.63
C VAL A 262 22.04 16.24 9.25
N THR A 263 22.32 15.44 8.23
CA THR A 263 22.31 15.91 6.83
C THR A 263 20.90 15.85 6.26
N HIS A 264 20.47 16.94 5.60
CA HIS A 264 19.21 17.03 4.86
C HIS A 264 19.52 17.26 3.38
N ASN A 265 18.66 16.77 2.49
CA ASN A 265 18.90 16.76 1.03
C ASN A 265 18.85 18.15 0.35
N ASP A 266 18.90 19.25 1.11
CA ASP A 266 18.76 20.62 0.61
C ASP A 266 20.09 21.39 0.46
N GLN A 267 21.26 20.72 0.48
CA GLN A 267 22.51 21.39 0.15
C GLN A 267 23.32 20.67 -0.95
N PRO A 268 23.75 21.38 -2.01
CA PRO A 268 24.69 20.85 -2.98
C PRO A 268 26.04 20.64 -2.29
N ALA A 269 26.66 19.49 -2.57
CA ALA A 269 27.99 19.11 -2.07
C ALA A 269 28.98 20.28 -2.22
N MET A 270 29.44 20.82 -1.09
CA MET A 270 30.34 21.96 -1.08
C MET A 270 31.76 21.50 -1.39
N GLN A 271 32.28 22.12 -2.46
CA GLN A 271 33.69 22.21 -2.83
C GLN A 271 34.55 22.63 -1.63
N SER A 272 35.67 21.95 -1.43
CA SER A 272 36.78 22.47 -0.62
C SER A 272 38.10 22.05 -1.24
N ILE A 273 38.59 22.88 -2.15
CA ILE A 273 40.03 23.12 -2.29
C ILE A 273 40.20 24.62 -2.04
N SER A 274 40.97 24.88 -1.00
CA SER A 274 41.36 26.17 -0.45
C SER A 274 41.98 27.09 -1.50
N ARG A 275 41.45 28.32 -1.62
CA ARG A 275 42.25 29.49 -2.03
C ARG A 275 41.93 30.70 -1.14
N LEU A 276 43.04 31.32 -0.75
CA LEU A 276 43.24 32.40 0.19
C LEU A 276 42.29 33.61 0.03
N ARG A 277 41.90 34.14 1.20
CA ARG A 277 41.32 35.47 1.40
C ARG A 277 42.17 36.56 0.75
N LEU A 278 41.53 37.57 0.20
CA LEU A 278 41.85 38.98 0.48
C LEU A 278 40.60 39.85 0.30
N THR A 279 40.28 40.55 1.37
CA THR A 279 39.32 41.65 1.58
C THR A 279 39.45 42.73 0.49
N SER A 280 38.41 43.46 0.07
CA SER A 280 37.71 44.46 0.89
C SER A 280 36.42 44.94 0.24
N ALA A 281 35.47 45.32 1.09
CA ALA A 281 34.26 46.07 0.76
C ALA A 281 34.60 47.52 0.37
N ILE A 282 33.84 48.11 -0.56
CA ILE A 282 33.33 49.51 -0.50
C ILE A 282 31.92 49.51 -1.10
N ALA A 283 31.00 50.10 -0.36
CA ALA A 283 29.58 50.29 -0.64
C ALA A 283 29.34 51.66 -1.35
N PRO A 284 28.11 52.16 -1.54
CA PRO A 284 27.58 52.54 -2.85
C PRO A 284 27.40 54.05 -3.02
N GLY A 285 27.25 54.51 -4.27
CA GLY A 285 26.93 55.91 -4.57
C GLY A 285 26.15 56.03 -5.87
N ARG A 286 24.99 56.67 -5.78
CA ARG A 286 23.89 56.71 -6.75
C ARG A 286 23.83 58.10 -7.41
N ILE A 287 23.24 58.15 -8.62
CA ILE A 287 22.49 59.27 -9.26
C ILE A 287 23.15 59.99 -10.47
N HIS A 288 22.32 60.01 -11.55
CA HIS A 288 22.16 60.83 -12.77
C HIS A 288 23.08 62.05 -13.01
N THR A 289 23.47 62.46 -14.23
CA THR A 289 22.70 62.81 -15.46
C THR A 289 23.63 62.92 -16.71
N ARG A 290 23.04 62.93 -17.93
CA ARG A 290 23.64 63.21 -19.28
C ARG A 290 24.14 64.68 -19.44
N PRO A 291 24.70 65.23 -20.58
CA PRO A 291 24.77 64.75 -21.99
C PRO A 291 26.02 65.15 -22.88
N THR A 292 25.92 64.82 -24.18
CA THR A 292 26.49 65.48 -25.42
C THR A 292 27.82 65.05 -26.11
N LEU A 293 27.65 64.36 -27.25
CA LEU A 293 28.10 64.61 -28.66
C LEU A 293 29.59 64.84 -29.06
N ARG A 294 30.13 63.95 -29.92
CA ARG A 294 30.71 64.20 -31.29
C ARG A 294 31.26 62.88 -31.92
N ALA A 295 30.70 62.42 -33.05
CA ALA A 295 31.21 62.47 -34.45
C ALA A 295 32.21 61.33 -34.84
N LEU A 296 31.75 60.30 -35.61
CA LEU A 296 32.03 59.98 -37.05
C LEU A 296 33.48 59.50 -37.33
N SER A 297 33.82 58.33 -37.92
CA SER A 297 33.36 57.66 -39.16
C SER A 297 33.89 56.17 -39.24
N PRO A 298 33.90 55.45 -40.39
CA PRO A 298 33.10 54.23 -40.64
C PRO A 298 33.92 52.91 -40.69
N ILE A 299 33.36 51.80 -40.21
CA ILE A 299 33.91 50.46 -40.49
C ILE A 299 32.76 49.50 -40.85
N TYR A 300 32.86 48.99 -42.08
CA TYR A 300 32.24 47.81 -42.68
C TYR A 300 31.11 47.11 -41.90
N THR A 301 29.90 47.24 -42.43
CA THR A 301 28.73 46.47 -42.04
C THR A 301 28.89 45.01 -42.51
N LEU A 302 29.37 44.14 -41.61
CA LEU A 302 29.00 42.73 -41.65
C LEU A 302 27.59 42.65 -41.06
N THR A 303 26.62 42.38 -41.91
CA THR A 303 25.24 42.04 -41.53
C THR A 303 25.29 40.81 -40.63
N ARG A 304 25.31 41.01 -39.31
CA ARG A 304 24.92 39.99 -38.35
C ARG A 304 23.45 39.68 -38.64
N LEU A 305 23.20 38.50 -39.19
CA LEU A 305 21.88 37.90 -39.20
C LEU A 305 21.30 38.00 -37.78
N SER A 306 20.12 38.61 -37.72
CA SER A 306 19.30 38.75 -36.53
C SER A 306 19.23 37.42 -35.78
N SER A 307 19.66 37.41 -34.52
CA SER A 307 19.38 36.31 -33.61
C SER A 307 17.86 36.20 -33.48
N THR A 308 17.27 35.18 -34.09
CA THR A 308 15.90 34.77 -33.82
C THR A 308 15.77 34.51 -32.32
N SER A 309 15.05 35.41 -31.64
CA SER A 309 14.60 35.22 -30.26
C SER A 309 13.90 33.86 -30.16
N THR A 310 14.51 32.89 -29.50
CA THR A 310 13.91 31.58 -29.25
C THR A 310 12.63 31.78 -28.44
N ARG A 311 11.49 31.31 -28.95
CA ARG A 311 10.20 31.43 -28.29
C ARG A 311 10.26 30.60 -27.00
N ARG A 312 10.18 31.26 -25.84
CA ARG A 312 10.16 30.62 -24.52
C ARG A 312 8.94 29.69 -24.42
N LEU A 313 9.13 28.48 -23.89
CA LEU A 313 8.04 27.52 -23.68
C LEU A 313 7.09 28.04 -22.60
N ASP A 314 5.82 28.22 -22.97
CA ASP A 314 4.72 28.62 -22.08
C ASP A 314 3.71 27.46 -22.04
N LEU A 315 3.79 26.65 -20.98
CA LEU A 315 2.98 25.43 -20.86
C LEU A 315 1.48 25.73 -20.70
N PRO A 316 1.03 26.68 -19.85
CA PRO A 316 -0.40 27.05 -19.80
C PRO A 316 -0.96 27.55 -21.13
N ALA A 317 -0.21 28.38 -21.87
CA ALA A 317 -0.65 28.82 -23.20
C ALA A 317 -0.73 27.65 -24.19
N LEU A 318 0.19 26.69 -24.05
CA LEU A 318 0.23 25.49 -24.86
C LEU A 318 -0.97 24.57 -24.62
N ASP A 319 -1.30 24.32 -23.35
CA ASP A 319 -2.46 23.52 -22.97
C ASP A 319 -3.74 24.11 -23.58
N LYS A 320 -3.92 25.44 -23.49
CA LYS A 320 -5.06 26.14 -24.09
C LYS A 320 -5.14 25.95 -25.62
N LYS A 321 -4.01 26.00 -26.33
CA LYS A 321 -3.96 25.74 -27.79
C LYS A 321 -4.47 24.34 -28.09
N TRP A 322 -3.94 23.33 -27.38
CA TRP A 322 -4.22 21.92 -27.66
C TRP A 322 -5.61 21.49 -27.21
N HIS A 323 -6.11 21.97 -26.07
CA HIS A 323 -7.51 21.77 -25.66
C HIS A 323 -8.47 22.26 -26.74
N ALA A 324 -8.30 23.50 -27.21
CA ALA A 324 -9.16 24.06 -28.26
C ALA A 324 -9.07 23.29 -29.59
N LYS A 325 -7.88 22.76 -29.92
CA LYS A 325 -7.68 21.94 -31.12
C LYS A 325 -8.38 20.58 -30.99
N TRP A 326 -8.14 19.85 -29.91
CA TRP A 326 -8.75 18.53 -29.68
C TRP A 326 -10.28 18.60 -29.53
N GLU A 327 -10.83 19.69 -29.00
CA GLU A 327 -12.28 19.89 -28.96
C GLU A 327 -12.87 20.09 -30.35
N ARG A 328 -12.20 20.89 -31.20
CA ARG A 328 -12.61 21.07 -32.59
C ARG A 328 -12.55 19.75 -33.37
N ASP A 329 -11.47 18.99 -33.19
CA ASP A 329 -11.28 17.70 -33.87
C ASP A 329 -12.32 16.66 -33.42
N ARG A 330 -12.73 16.69 -32.14
CA ARG A 330 -13.82 15.84 -31.62
C ARG A 330 -15.21 16.23 -32.12
N ALA A 331 -15.45 17.52 -32.34
CA ALA A 331 -16.73 18.02 -32.86
C ALA A 331 -16.94 17.75 -34.35
N ALA A 332 -15.89 17.35 -35.08
CA ALA A 332 -16.01 16.96 -36.48
C ALA A 332 -16.81 15.65 -36.61
N PRO A 333 -17.62 15.47 -37.67
CA PRO A 333 -18.40 14.25 -37.89
C PRO A 333 -17.46 13.04 -37.96
N ARG A 334 -17.60 12.09 -37.02
CA ARG A 334 -16.91 10.81 -37.09
C ARG A 334 -17.59 9.94 -38.14
N SER A 335 -16.82 9.35 -39.05
CA SER A 335 -17.30 8.26 -39.89
C SER A 335 -17.74 7.10 -39.00
N ILE A 336 -18.85 6.43 -39.34
CA ILE A 336 -19.30 5.21 -38.67
C ILE A 336 -18.12 4.22 -38.67
N PRO A 337 -17.66 3.72 -37.51
CA PRO A 337 -16.58 2.75 -37.49
C PRO A 337 -17.06 1.47 -38.20
N ASP A 338 -16.35 1.07 -39.26
CA ASP A 338 -16.48 -0.28 -39.82
C ASP A 338 -16.17 -1.29 -38.71
N ALA A 339 -16.73 -2.51 -38.80
CA ALA A 339 -16.36 -3.60 -37.90
C ALA A 339 -14.85 -3.85 -38.04
N THR A 340 -14.05 -3.38 -37.07
CA THR A 340 -12.59 -3.51 -37.14
C THR A 340 -12.11 -4.76 -36.44
N ASP A 341 -11.22 -5.52 -37.07
CA ASP A 341 -10.46 -6.65 -36.47
C ASP A 341 -9.42 -6.20 -35.42
N LYS A 342 -9.55 -4.99 -34.85
CA LYS A 342 -8.61 -4.44 -33.86
C LYS A 342 -8.81 -5.10 -32.49
N PRO A 343 -7.72 -5.36 -31.74
CA PRO A 343 -7.84 -5.82 -30.36
C PRO A 343 -8.53 -4.74 -29.51
N LYS A 344 -9.44 -5.14 -28.63
CA LYS A 344 -10.17 -4.23 -27.73
C LYS A 344 -9.42 -4.09 -26.41
N SER A 345 -9.43 -2.90 -25.82
CA SER A 345 -8.97 -2.67 -24.44
C SER A 345 -9.97 -1.83 -23.68
N TYR A 346 -10.50 -2.36 -22.59
CA TYR A 346 -11.35 -1.64 -21.67
C TYR A 346 -10.56 -1.16 -20.44
N ILE A 347 -10.25 0.14 -20.41
CA ILE A 347 -9.50 0.80 -19.35
C ILE A 347 -10.45 1.66 -18.53
N LEU A 348 -10.55 1.41 -17.22
CA LEU A 348 -11.53 2.08 -16.37
C LEU A 348 -10.93 2.50 -15.04
N SER A 349 -11.10 3.76 -14.68
CA SER A 349 -10.86 4.26 -13.33
C SER A 349 -12.16 4.29 -12.53
N MET A 350 -12.09 4.07 -11.21
CA MET A 350 -13.20 4.36 -10.29
C MET A 350 -13.70 5.79 -10.52
N PHE A 351 -14.97 5.94 -10.92
CA PHE A 351 -15.61 7.24 -11.12
C PHE A 351 -15.79 8.01 -9.79
N PRO A 352 -15.81 9.35 -9.79
CA PRO A 352 -15.83 10.12 -8.55
C PRO A 352 -17.24 10.38 -8.01
N TYR A 353 -17.32 10.61 -6.70
CA TYR A 353 -18.50 11.20 -6.06
C TYR A 353 -18.59 12.72 -6.34
N PRO A 354 -19.68 13.24 -6.94
CA PRO A 354 -19.86 14.66 -7.22
C PRO A 354 -20.29 15.47 -5.99
N SER A 355 -19.53 15.33 -4.91
CA SER A 355 -19.80 15.97 -3.62
C SER A 355 -19.15 17.36 -3.47
N GLY A 356 -18.38 17.81 -4.48
CA GLY A 356 -17.66 19.10 -4.51
C GLY A 356 -16.66 19.12 -5.65
N THR A 357 -15.42 19.57 -5.40
CA THR A 357 -14.35 19.63 -6.41
C THR A 357 -13.37 18.47 -6.31
N LEU A 358 -12.66 18.21 -7.42
CA LEU A 358 -11.53 17.28 -7.47
C LEU A 358 -10.34 17.81 -6.66
N HIS A 359 -9.48 16.87 -6.27
CA HIS A 359 -8.21 17.11 -5.58
C HIS A 359 -7.09 16.27 -6.22
N MET A 360 -5.83 16.50 -5.87
CA MET A 360 -4.68 15.77 -6.45
C MET A 360 -4.76 14.23 -6.36
N GLY A 361 -5.43 13.70 -5.33
CA GLY A 361 -5.79 12.28 -5.27
C GLY A 361 -6.57 11.77 -6.49
N HIS A 362 -7.59 12.51 -6.95
CA HIS A 362 -8.35 12.20 -8.15
C HIS A 362 -7.49 12.33 -9.40
N LEU A 363 -6.69 13.40 -9.49
CA LEU A 363 -5.78 13.62 -10.63
C LEU A 363 -4.85 12.41 -10.84
N ARG A 364 -4.31 11.84 -9.75
CA ARG A 364 -3.41 10.69 -9.84
C ARG A 364 -4.08 9.51 -10.53
N VAL A 365 -5.28 9.12 -10.11
CA VAL A 365 -6.05 7.99 -10.69
C VAL A 365 -6.31 8.22 -12.17
N TYR A 366 -6.82 9.41 -12.50
CA TYR A 366 -7.26 9.72 -13.85
C TYR A 366 -6.09 9.88 -14.82
N THR A 367 -4.97 10.45 -14.36
CA THR A 367 -3.73 10.51 -15.13
C THR A 367 -3.19 9.11 -15.44
N ILE A 368 -3.17 8.19 -14.45
CA ILE A 368 -2.74 6.80 -14.67
C ILE A 368 -3.63 6.13 -15.73
N SER A 369 -4.96 6.26 -15.60
CA SER A 369 -5.90 5.65 -16.56
C SER A 369 -5.74 6.23 -17.98
N ASP A 370 -5.51 7.54 -18.10
CA ASP A 370 -5.32 8.22 -19.38
C ASP A 370 -3.98 7.85 -20.04
N VAL A 371 -2.90 7.70 -19.27
CA VAL A 371 -1.61 7.20 -19.79
C VAL A 371 -1.76 5.80 -20.38
N ILE A 372 -2.42 4.89 -19.66
CA ILE A 372 -2.64 3.51 -20.13
C ILE A 372 -3.56 3.49 -21.35
N SER A 373 -4.63 4.29 -21.34
CA SER A 373 -5.57 4.45 -22.47
C SER A 373 -4.85 4.93 -23.73
N ARG A 374 -4.06 6.01 -23.64
CA ARG A 374 -3.29 6.56 -24.77
C ARG A 374 -2.23 5.58 -25.27
N PHE A 375 -1.57 4.85 -24.37
CA PHE A 375 -0.63 3.79 -24.74
C PHE A 375 -1.30 2.72 -25.60
N TYR A 376 -2.41 2.13 -25.15
CA TYR A 376 -3.10 1.09 -25.93
C TYR A 376 -3.69 1.62 -27.24
N LYS A 377 -4.17 2.88 -27.28
CA LYS A 377 -4.60 3.54 -28.53
C LYS A 377 -3.45 3.59 -29.54
N MET A 378 -2.26 4.02 -29.10
CA MET A 378 -1.07 4.07 -29.95
C MET A 378 -0.53 2.67 -30.32
N ARG A 379 -0.86 1.63 -29.56
CA ARG A 379 -0.60 0.22 -29.90
C ARG A 379 -1.61 -0.35 -30.91
N GLY A 380 -2.60 0.45 -31.34
CA GLY A 380 -3.59 0.06 -32.35
C GLY A 380 -4.85 -0.60 -31.79
N HIS A 381 -5.04 -0.59 -30.47
CA HIS A 381 -6.25 -1.13 -29.84
C HIS A 381 -7.45 -0.20 -30.04
N ASP A 382 -8.64 -0.80 -30.12
CA ASP A 382 -9.91 -0.09 -29.92
C ASP A 382 -10.15 0.08 -28.40
N VAL A 383 -9.88 1.28 -27.90
CA VAL A 383 -9.84 1.55 -26.45
C VAL A 383 -11.13 2.19 -25.98
N LEU A 384 -11.82 1.53 -25.05
CA LEU A 384 -12.90 2.11 -24.27
C LEU A 384 -12.32 2.71 -22.98
N HIS A 385 -12.41 4.03 -22.83
CA HIS A 385 -11.96 4.76 -21.63
C HIS A 385 -13.03 5.78 -21.20
N PRO A 386 -14.09 5.32 -20.51
CA PRO A 386 -15.24 6.14 -20.18
C PRO A 386 -15.08 6.84 -18.82
N MET A 387 -15.97 7.78 -18.54
CA MET A 387 -16.09 8.44 -17.24
C MET A 387 -17.56 8.67 -16.90
N GLY A 388 -17.87 8.72 -15.61
CA GLY A 388 -19.22 9.01 -15.12
C GLY A 388 -19.17 9.55 -13.70
N TRP A 389 -20.29 9.48 -12.99
CA TRP A 389 -20.45 10.13 -11.69
C TRP A 389 -21.26 9.23 -10.74
N ASP A 390 -20.67 8.88 -9.59
CA ASP A 390 -21.39 8.18 -8.52
C ASP A 390 -22.20 9.18 -7.71
N ALA A 391 -23.38 9.51 -8.22
CA ALA A 391 -24.10 10.74 -7.94
C ALA A 391 -25.18 10.61 -6.85
N PHE A 392 -25.60 9.40 -6.50
CA PHE A 392 -26.48 9.15 -5.36
C PHE A 392 -25.72 9.04 -4.02
N GLY A 393 -26.48 9.02 -2.94
CA GLY A 393 -25.99 8.74 -1.60
C GLY A 393 -25.66 9.97 -0.75
N LEU A 394 -25.26 9.65 0.49
CA LEU A 394 -25.08 10.61 1.58
C LEU A 394 -24.16 11.81 1.27
N PRO A 395 -23.06 11.72 0.48
CA PRO A 395 -22.15 12.86 0.30
C PRO A 395 -22.81 14.06 -0.36
N ALA A 396 -23.58 13.80 -1.42
CA ALA A 396 -24.30 14.83 -2.15
C ALA A 396 -25.48 15.35 -1.33
N GLU A 397 -26.21 14.43 -0.68
CA GLU A 397 -27.37 14.76 0.15
C GLU A 397 -26.99 15.68 1.33
N ASN A 398 -26.03 15.28 2.18
CA ASN A 398 -25.65 16.05 3.36
C ASN A 398 -25.10 17.44 2.98
N ALA A 399 -24.29 17.52 1.91
CA ALA A 399 -23.73 18.78 1.44
C ALA A 399 -24.81 19.75 0.93
N ALA A 400 -25.83 19.22 0.25
CA ALA A 400 -26.98 19.97 -0.24
C ALA A 400 -27.89 20.42 0.92
N ILE A 401 -28.21 19.53 1.87
CA ILE A 401 -29.03 19.84 3.05
C ILE A 401 -28.41 20.93 3.92
N GLU A 402 -27.11 20.87 4.18
CA GLU A 402 -26.38 21.90 4.95
C GLU A 402 -26.57 23.30 4.34
N ARG A 403 -26.62 23.37 3.01
CA ARG A 403 -26.75 24.60 2.22
C ARG A 403 -28.19 24.98 1.89
N GLY A 404 -29.17 24.14 2.21
CA GLY A 404 -30.57 24.34 1.83
C GLY A 404 -30.82 24.23 0.32
N ILE A 405 -29.97 23.51 -0.41
CA ILE A 405 -30.05 23.34 -1.86
C ILE A 405 -30.67 21.97 -2.18
N ASP A 406 -31.40 21.87 -3.28
CA ASP A 406 -31.86 20.58 -3.83
C ASP A 406 -30.64 19.67 -4.15
N PRO A 407 -30.55 18.44 -3.60
CA PRO A 407 -29.47 17.50 -3.90
C PRO A 407 -29.24 17.26 -5.39
N ALA A 408 -30.29 17.30 -6.23
CA ALA A 408 -30.16 17.16 -7.67
C ALA A 408 -29.36 18.32 -8.27
N VAL A 409 -29.73 19.56 -7.93
CA VAL A 409 -29.08 20.78 -8.43
C VAL A 409 -27.63 20.81 -7.99
N TRP A 410 -27.36 20.57 -6.71
CA TRP A 410 -26.01 20.51 -6.16
C TRP A 410 -25.13 19.48 -6.89
N THR A 411 -25.70 18.30 -7.15
CA THR A 411 -25.00 17.20 -7.82
C THR A 411 -24.63 17.57 -9.25
N TYR A 412 -25.57 18.04 -10.07
CA TYR A 412 -25.29 18.41 -11.46
C TYR A 412 -24.35 19.61 -11.59
N GLU A 413 -24.41 20.58 -10.68
CA GLU A 413 -23.42 21.67 -10.64
C GLU A 413 -22.00 21.15 -10.36
N ASN A 414 -21.84 20.19 -9.44
CA ASN A 414 -20.54 19.60 -9.16
C ASN A 414 -20.04 18.72 -10.30
N ILE A 415 -20.93 17.97 -10.96
CA ILE A 415 -20.62 17.23 -12.18
C ILE A 415 -20.01 18.17 -13.23
N LEU A 416 -20.67 19.30 -13.51
CA LEU A 416 -20.16 20.29 -14.47
C LEU A 416 -18.79 20.83 -14.07
N LYS A 417 -18.62 21.20 -12.79
CA LYS A 417 -17.32 21.70 -12.28
C LYS A 417 -16.22 20.65 -12.41
N MET A 418 -16.47 19.42 -11.95
CA MET A 418 -15.48 18.35 -11.98
C MET A 418 -15.15 17.92 -13.41
N LYS A 419 -16.13 17.93 -14.32
CA LYS A 419 -15.91 17.68 -15.76
C LYS A 419 -14.95 18.71 -16.35
N GLU A 420 -15.10 19.98 -15.98
CA GLU A 420 -14.17 21.04 -16.38
C GLU A 420 -12.77 20.83 -15.77
N GLN A 421 -12.67 20.46 -14.50
CA GLN A 421 -11.39 20.14 -13.87
C GLN A 421 -10.68 18.96 -14.56
N LEU A 422 -11.42 17.93 -15.02
CA LEU A 422 -10.88 16.82 -15.81
C LEU A 422 -10.41 17.26 -17.20
N ARG A 423 -11.07 18.25 -17.81
CA ARG A 423 -10.60 18.87 -19.06
C ARG A 423 -9.30 19.64 -18.85
N CYS A 424 -9.20 20.43 -17.78
CA CYS A 424 -8.02 21.23 -17.47
C CYS A 424 -6.73 20.41 -17.29
N ILE A 425 -6.84 19.11 -17.01
CA ILE A 425 -5.70 18.20 -16.80
C ILE A 425 -5.40 17.34 -18.06
N SER A 426 -5.93 17.73 -19.22
CA SER A 426 -5.69 17.07 -20.52
C SER A 426 -6.06 15.58 -20.59
N ALA A 427 -6.94 15.10 -19.70
CA ALA A 427 -7.42 13.72 -19.74
C ALA A 427 -8.44 13.52 -20.88
N GLU A 428 -8.36 12.38 -21.56
CA GLU A 428 -9.24 12.04 -22.68
C GLU A 428 -10.19 10.91 -22.33
N PHE A 429 -11.41 11.26 -21.92
CA PHE A 429 -12.50 10.31 -21.70
C PHE A 429 -13.48 10.27 -22.87
N ASP A 430 -14.14 9.13 -23.04
CA ASP A 430 -15.29 8.96 -23.92
C ASP A 430 -16.56 9.55 -23.27
N TRP A 431 -16.76 10.84 -23.50
CA TRP A 431 -17.92 11.58 -22.96
C TRP A 431 -19.24 11.23 -23.64
N ASP A 432 -19.25 10.53 -24.78
CA ASP A 432 -20.48 10.04 -25.42
C ASP A 432 -21.12 8.91 -24.57
N ARG A 433 -20.33 8.30 -23.68
CA ARG A 433 -20.74 7.26 -22.74
C ARG A 433 -20.85 7.77 -21.30
N GLU A 434 -20.95 9.08 -21.08
CA GLU A 434 -21.08 9.67 -19.74
C GLU A 434 -22.32 9.13 -19.00
N LEU A 435 -22.15 8.76 -17.74
CA LEU A 435 -23.22 8.28 -16.87
C LEU A 435 -23.28 9.11 -15.58
N ALA A 436 -24.48 9.33 -15.06
CA ALA A 436 -24.69 9.82 -13.70
C ALA A 436 -25.67 8.86 -13.00
N THR A 437 -25.26 8.26 -11.89
CA THR A 437 -26.08 7.20 -11.25
C THR A 437 -27.41 7.72 -10.72
N CYS A 438 -27.51 9.03 -10.43
CA CYS A 438 -28.75 9.69 -10.03
C CYS A 438 -29.72 10.02 -11.18
N SER A 439 -29.34 9.75 -12.44
CA SER A 439 -30.21 9.97 -13.59
C SER A 439 -31.28 8.87 -13.67
N PRO A 440 -32.56 9.20 -13.94
CA PRO A 440 -33.60 8.20 -14.19
C PRO A 440 -33.22 7.16 -15.23
N ASP A 441 -32.52 7.58 -16.30
CA ASP A 441 -32.07 6.72 -17.39
C ASP A 441 -31.03 5.66 -16.93
N PHE A 442 -30.37 5.88 -15.78
CA PHE A 442 -29.46 4.92 -15.16
C PHE A 442 -30.18 4.07 -14.12
N TYR A 443 -30.80 4.68 -13.10
CA TYR A 443 -31.33 3.92 -11.97
C TYR A 443 -32.61 3.15 -12.29
N GLU A 444 -33.26 3.41 -13.43
CA GLU A 444 -34.27 2.49 -13.98
C GLU A 444 -33.70 1.07 -14.11
N HIS A 445 -32.46 0.97 -14.59
CA HIS A 445 -31.78 -0.31 -14.78
C HIS A 445 -31.26 -0.87 -13.45
N THR A 446 -30.88 -0.01 -12.49
CA THR A 446 -30.64 -0.46 -11.10
C THR A 446 -31.90 -1.11 -10.52
N GLN A 447 -33.08 -0.49 -10.71
CA GLN A 447 -34.37 -1.05 -10.28
C GLN A 447 -34.69 -2.37 -11.01
N ARG A 448 -34.42 -2.48 -12.31
CA ARG A 448 -34.58 -3.74 -13.06
C ARG A 448 -33.67 -4.84 -12.48
N ILE A 449 -32.41 -4.56 -12.18
CA ILE A 449 -31.48 -5.53 -11.57
C ILE A 449 -31.98 -5.96 -10.17
N PHE A 450 -32.49 -5.03 -9.36
CA PHE A 450 -33.14 -5.38 -8.09
C PHE A 450 -34.30 -6.35 -8.32
N LEU A 451 -35.18 -6.09 -9.31
CA LEU A 451 -36.31 -6.97 -9.62
C LEU A 451 -35.85 -8.34 -10.14
N MET A 452 -34.75 -8.41 -10.88
CA MET A 452 -34.14 -9.69 -11.30
C MET A 452 -33.67 -10.50 -10.08
N LEU A 453 -32.99 -9.86 -9.13
CA LEU A 453 -32.58 -10.49 -7.87
C LEU A 453 -33.80 -10.93 -7.05
N TYR A 454 -34.83 -10.09 -6.96
CA TYR A 454 -36.08 -10.38 -6.26
C TYR A 454 -36.80 -11.60 -6.85
N LYS A 455 -36.94 -11.66 -8.18
CA LYS A 455 -37.52 -12.82 -8.91
C LYS A 455 -36.78 -14.14 -8.62
N LYS A 456 -35.50 -14.08 -8.25
CA LYS A 456 -34.65 -15.24 -7.89
C LYS A 456 -34.56 -15.49 -6.38
N ASN A 457 -35.35 -14.78 -5.55
CA ASN A 457 -35.25 -14.80 -4.08
C ASN A 457 -33.87 -14.38 -3.53
N LEU A 458 -33.10 -13.63 -4.31
CA LEU A 458 -31.82 -13.06 -3.91
C LEU A 458 -31.97 -11.63 -3.35
N ALA A 459 -33.09 -10.96 -3.59
CA ALA A 459 -33.48 -9.76 -2.86
C ALA A 459 -34.68 -10.09 -1.96
N TYR A 460 -34.57 -9.83 -0.66
CA TYR A 460 -35.62 -10.18 0.31
C TYR A 460 -35.68 -9.17 1.45
N GLN A 461 -36.80 -9.17 2.18
CA GLN A 461 -37.02 -8.30 3.32
C GLN A 461 -37.02 -9.13 4.61
N ALA A 462 -36.29 -8.69 5.63
CA ALA A 462 -36.23 -9.34 6.94
C ALA A 462 -36.11 -8.31 8.07
N GLU A 463 -36.53 -8.69 9.27
CA GLU A 463 -36.20 -7.94 10.49
C GLU A 463 -34.76 -8.21 10.88
N ALA A 464 -34.00 -7.15 11.11
CA ALA A 464 -32.62 -7.26 11.52
C ALA A 464 -32.27 -6.18 12.55
N LEU A 465 -31.36 -6.53 13.46
CA LEU A 465 -30.70 -5.57 14.30
C LEU A 465 -29.66 -4.82 13.46
N VAL A 466 -29.97 -3.58 13.13
CA VAL A 466 -29.21 -2.76 12.20
C VAL A 466 -28.35 -1.73 12.90
N ASN A 467 -27.22 -1.39 12.28
CA ASN A 467 -26.40 -0.25 12.67
C ASN A 467 -27.16 1.02 12.31
N TYR A 468 -27.45 1.86 13.27
CA TYR A 468 -28.14 3.13 13.06
C TYR A 468 -27.23 4.28 13.48
N ASP A 469 -27.02 5.22 12.57
CA ASP A 469 -26.33 6.46 12.88
C ASP A 469 -27.35 7.46 13.47
N PRO A 470 -27.24 7.88 14.75
CA PRO A 470 -28.21 8.77 15.36
C PRO A 470 -28.08 10.23 14.87
N VAL A 471 -26.92 10.61 14.33
CA VAL A 471 -26.67 11.94 13.76
C VAL A 471 -27.24 12.01 12.35
N ASP A 472 -26.81 11.07 11.51
CA ASP A 472 -27.28 11.02 10.13
C ASP A 472 -28.74 10.54 10.07
N LYS A 473 -29.22 9.72 11.01
CA LYS A 473 -30.56 9.09 11.03
C LYS A 473 -30.82 8.12 9.88
N THR A 474 -29.87 7.24 9.62
CA THR A 474 -30.02 6.16 8.64
C THR A 474 -29.40 4.90 9.19
N VAL A 475 -29.89 3.77 8.68
CA VAL A 475 -29.18 2.52 8.74
C VAL A 475 -27.86 2.62 7.96
N LEU A 476 -26.84 1.99 8.53
CA LEU A 476 -25.53 1.76 7.95
C LEU A 476 -25.33 0.25 7.71
N ALA A 477 -24.68 -0.12 6.62
CA ALA A 477 -24.17 -1.48 6.48
C ALA A 477 -23.07 -1.76 7.50
N ASN A 478 -22.74 -3.03 7.75
CA ASN A 478 -21.63 -3.39 8.65
C ASN A 478 -20.31 -2.77 8.19
N GLU A 479 -20.12 -2.65 6.89
CA GLU A 479 -18.95 -2.08 6.25
C GLU A 479 -18.84 -0.55 6.38
N GLN A 480 -19.91 0.12 6.82
CA GLN A 480 -19.97 1.56 7.06
C GLN A 480 -19.80 1.91 8.55
N VAL A 481 -19.54 0.92 9.40
CA VAL A 481 -19.20 1.11 10.81
C VAL A 481 -17.72 0.79 10.99
N ASP A 482 -16.98 1.70 11.61
CA ASP A 482 -15.57 1.48 11.87
C ASP A 482 -15.35 0.42 12.96
N ALA A 483 -14.09 0.02 13.15
CA ALA A 483 -13.73 -1.00 14.13
C ALA A 483 -14.08 -0.62 15.59
N ASN A 484 -14.30 0.67 15.87
CA ASN A 484 -14.63 1.18 17.19
C ASN A 484 -16.15 1.34 17.39
N GLY A 485 -16.97 0.96 16.40
CA GLY A 485 -18.42 1.09 16.47
C GLY A 485 -18.94 2.49 16.15
N PHE A 486 -18.14 3.33 15.48
CA PHE A 486 -18.54 4.66 15.06
C PHE A 486 -18.88 4.68 13.57
N SER A 487 -19.80 5.55 13.20
CA SER A 487 -20.11 5.82 11.80
C SER A 487 -18.85 6.32 11.11
N TRP A 488 -18.48 5.70 9.98
CA TRP A 488 -17.31 6.06 9.18
C TRP A 488 -17.28 7.53 8.74
N ARG A 489 -18.42 8.22 8.83
CA ARG A 489 -18.62 9.57 8.35
C ARG A 489 -18.96 10.56 9.46
N SER A 490 -20.09 10.35 10.15
CA SER A 490 -20.53 11.32 11.16
C SER A 490 -19.64 11.29 12.41
N GLY A 491 -18.90 10.18 12.60
CA GLY A 491 -18.16 9.94 13.83
C GLY A 491 -19.06 9.70 15.04
N ALA A 492 -20.37 9.55 14.83
CA ALA A 492 -21.33 9.23 15.89
C ALA A 492 -21.19 7.77 16.31
N LYS A 493 -21.40 7.49 17.60
CA LYS A 493 -21.48 6.12 18.10
C LYS A 493 -22.74 5.49 17.52
N VAL A 494 -22.57 4.36 16.83
CA VAL A 494 -23.66 3.66 16.15
C VAL A 494 -24.54 2.98 17.19
N GLU A 495 -25.86 3.17 17.06
CA GLU A 495 -26.88 2.50 17.86
C GLU A 495 -27.36 1.23 17.15
N LYS A 496 -27.95 0.30 17.90
CA LYS A 496 -28.53 -0.92 17.35
C LYS A 496 -30.05 -0.84 17.43
N LEU A 497 -30.73 -0.78 16.29
CA LEU A 497 -32.19 -0.75 16.21
C LEU A 497 -32.70 -2.00 15.50
N ASN A 498 -33.85 -2.53 15.90
CA ASN A 498 -34.49 -3.62 15.13
C ASN A 498 -35.41 -2.99 14.09
N LEU A 499 -35.08 -3.16 12.81
CA LEU A 499 -35.85 -2.62 11.68
C LEU A 499 -36.07 -3.68 10.61
N LYS A 500 -37.21 -3.59 9.93
CA LYS A 500 -37.50 -4.41 8.75
C LYS A 500 -36.83 -3.77 7.53
N GLN A 501 -35.89 -4.47 6.88
CA GLN A 501 -35.00 -3.91 5.85
C GLN A 501 -34.82 -4.87 4.67
N TRP A 502 -34.35 -4.34 3.54
CA TRP A 502 -34.02 -5.11 2.34
C TRP A 502 -32.56 -5.57 2.32
N PHE A 503 -32.37 -6.82 1.90
CA PHE A 503 -31.08 -7.50 1.81
C PHE A 503 -30.89 -8.13 0.43
N PHE A 504 -29.64 -8.13 -0.05
CA PHE A 504 -29.19 -9.02 -1.10
C PHE A 504 -28.48 -10.24 -0.50
N LYS A 505 -28.90 -11.43 -0.94
CA LYS A 505 -28.43 -12.73 -0.47
C LYS A 505 -27.07 -13.11 -1.06
N ILE A 506 -26.06 -12.25 -0.86
CA ILE A 506 -24.68 -12.44 -1.32
C ILE A 506 -24.06 -13.71 -0.73
N THR A 507 -24.56 -14.20 0.42
CA THR A 507 -24.08 -15.44 1.03
C THR A 507 -24.33 -16.68 0.16
N ASP A 508 -25.30 -16.66 -0.77
CA ASP A 508 -25.48 -17.76 -1.74
C ASP A 508 -24.34 -17.84 -2.78
N PHE A 509 -23.46 -16.83 -2.83
CA PHE A 509 -22.31 -16.75 -3.74
C PHE A 509 -20.96 -16.86 -2.99
N LYS A 510 -20.95 -17.10 -1.68
CA LYS A 510 -19.73 -17.03 -0.84
C LYS A 510 -18.62 -17.99 -1.28
N GLU A 511 -18.96 -19.21 -1.71
CA GLU A 511 -17.99 -20.20 -2.20
C GLU A 511 -17.37 -19.74 -3.53
N ALA A 512 -18.20 -19.29 -4.47
CA ALA A 512 -17.73 -18.78 -5.75
C ALA A 512 -16.87 -17.51 -5.57
N LEU A 513 -17.30 -16.60 -4.68
CA LEU A 513 -16.55 -15.40 -4.33
C LEU A 513 -15.21 -15.71 -3.67
N LEU A 514 -15.11 -16.78 -2.87
CA LEU A 514 -13.83 -17.19 -2.25
C LEU A 514 -12.92 -17.90 -3.24
N LYS A 515 -13.44 -18.93 -3.93
CA LYS A 515 -12.70 -19.78 -4.87
C LYS A 515 -12.10 -18.96 -6.01
N ASP A 516 -12.88 -18.06 -6.60
CA ASP A 516 -12.47 -17.35 -7.80
C ASP A 516 -11.44 -16.25 -7.52
N LEU A 517 -11.12 -15.95 -6.25
CA LEU A 517 -9.98 -15.08 -5.90
C LEU A 517 -8.64 -15.63 -6.42
N ASP A 518 -8.52 -16.96 -6.51
CA ASP A 518 -7.28 -17.58 -7.01
C ASP A 518 -7.09 -17.30 -8.51
N SER A 519 -8.18 -17.17 -9.27
CA SER A 519 -8.14 -16.77 -10.69
C SER A 519 -7.71 -15.32 -10.89
N LEU A 520 -7.80 -14.49 -9.85
CA LEU A 520 -7.41 -13.08 -9.87
C LEU A 520 -5.98 -12.85 -9.40
N ALA A 521 -5.28 -13.88 -8.89
CA ALA A 521 -3.98 -13.75 -8.24
C ALA A 521 -2.88 -13.15 -9.13
N GLU A 522 -2.96 -13.35 -10.45
CA GLU A 522 -2.00 -12.78 -11.40
C GLU A 522 -2.23 -11.29 -11.65
N GLY A 523 -3.49 -10.83 -11.60
CA GLY A 523 -3.89 -9.47 -11.96
C GLY A 523 -4.20 -8.55 -10.79
N TRP A 524 -4.38 -9.10 -9.58
CA TRP A 524 -4.80 -8.35 -8.40
C TRP A 524 -3.72 -8.32 -7.31
N PRO A 525 -3.60 -7.24 -6.53
CA PRO A 525 -2.64 -7.17 -5.43
C PRO A 525 -2.98 -8.15 -4.30
N GLU A 526 -1.99 -8.89 -3.81
CA GLU A 526 -2.19 -9.88 -2.73
C GLU A 526 -2.83 -9.27 -1.48
N ARG A 527 -2.52 -8.01 -1.17
CA ARG A 527 -3.17 -7.29 -0.06
C ARG A 527 -4.70 -7.25 -0.21
N VAL A 528 -5.22 -7.01 -1.41
CA VAL A 528 -6.67 -6.94 -1.68
C VAL A 528 -7.28 -8.34 -1.59
N LEU A 529 -6.63 -9.34 -2.17
CA LEU A 529 -7.07 -10.75 -2.12
C LEU A 529 -7.15 -11.25 -0.68
N SER A 530 -6.08 -11.07 0.09
CA SER A 530 -6.02 -11.38 1.52
C SER A 530 -7.11 -10.67 2.33
N MET A 531 -7.38 -9.39 2.05
CA MET A 531 -8.48 -8.65 2.69
C MET A 531 -9.84 -9.32 2.39
N GLN A 532 -10.13 -9.68 1.14
CA GLN A 532 -11.39 -10.34 0.80
C GLN A 532 -11.51 -11.76 1.38
N ARG A 533 -10.43 -12.58 1.36
CA ARG A 533 -10.41 -13.91 2.01
C ARG A 533 -10.78 -13.81 3.48
N ASN A 534 -10.16 -12.87 4.20
CA ASN A 534 -10.42 -12.63 5.63
C ASN A 534 -11.83 -12.08 5.90
N TRP A 535 -12.40 -11.33 4.95
CA TRP A 535 -13.75 -10.80 5.06
C TRP A 535 -14.81 -11.88 4.85
N LEU A 536 -14.63 -12.73 3.83
CA LEU A 536 -15.48 -13.89 3.57
C LEU A 536 -15.42 -14.87 4.76
N GLY A 537 -14.21 -15.12 5.28
CA GLY A 537 -13.99 -15.75 6.58
C GLY A 537 -14.59 -17.16 6.68
N GLN A 538 -14.30 -18.02 5.71
CA GLN A 538 -14.66 -19.45 5.77
C GLN A 538 -13.88 -20.13 6.90
N SER A 539 -14.58 -20.84 7.76
CA SER A 539 -14.00 -21.60 8.87
C SER A 539 -14.65 -22.98 8.94
N TYR A 540 -13.84 -24.03 9.08
CA TYR A 540 -14.31 -25.40 9.31
C TYR A 540 -14.20 -25.74 10.79
N GLY A 541 -15.24 -26.37 11.34
CA GLY A 541 -15.28 -26.73 12.75
C GLY A 541 -16.39 -27.72 13.06
N ALA A 542 -16.81 -27.76 14.31
CA ALA A 542 -17.92 -28.57 14.77
C ALA A 542 -18.96 -27.73 15.49
N LYS A 543 -20.23 -28.08 15.28
CA LYS A 543 -21.34 -27.67 16.13
C LYS A 543 -21.47 -28.71 17.22
N VAL A 544 -21.32 -28.31 18.48
CA VAL A 544 -21.36 -29.18 19.66
C VAL A 544 -22.54 -28.77 20.51
N THR A 545 -23.38 -29.72 20.87
CA THR A 545 -24.59 -29.51 21.69
C THR A 545 -24.22 -29.64 23.17
N PHE A 546 -24.57 -28.63 23.96
CA PHE A 546 -24.35 -28.58 25.39
C PHE A 546 -25.68 -28.67 26.13
N PRO A 547 -25.92 -29.72 26.94
CA PRO A 547 -27.15 -29.84 27.69
C PRO A 547 -27.14 -28.92 28.92
N VAL A 548 -27.97 -27.88 28.90
CA VAL A 548 -28.10 -26.85 29.93
C VAL A 548 -29.30 -27.17 30.83
N THR A 549 -29.09 -27.15 32.15
CA THR A 549 -30.13 -27.32 33.17
C THR A 549 -30.47 -25.97 33.78
N ILE A 550 -31.76 -25.62 33.77
CA ILE A 550 -32.31 -24.37 34.34
C ILE A 550 -33.12 -24.75 35.59
N GLY A 551 -32.65 -24.38 36.78
CA GLY A 551 -33.26 -24.77 38.05
C GLY A 551 -33.19 -26.28 38.31
N ARG A 552 -34.25 -26.88 38.88
CA ARG A 552 -34.27 -28.30 39.30
C ARG A 552 -34.88 -29.28 38.28
N ALA A 553 -35.43 -28.83 37.15
CA ALA A 553 -36.21 -29.70 36.27
C ALA A 553 -36.15 -29.40 34.76
N ASP A 554 -35.90 -28.17 34.33
CA ASP A 554 -35.93 -27.82 32.90
C ASP A 554 -34.56 -28.06 32.26
N GLN A 555 -34.52 -28.85 31.18
CA GLN A 555 -33.32 -29.09 30.38
C GLN A 555 -33.50 -28.52 28.98
N VAL A 556 -32.52 -27.74 28.51
CA VAL A 556 -32.50 -27.12 27.18
C VAL A 556 -31.13 -27.36 26.56
N ASP A 557 -31.10 -27.74 25.29
CA ASP A 557 -29.86 -27.92 24.55
C ASP A 557 -29.42 -26.59 23.93
N VAL A 558 -28.14 -26.24 24.10
CA VAL A 558 -27.53 -25.03 23.51
C VAL A 558 -26.39 -25.46 22.60
N ASN A 559 -26.39 -25.04 21.34
CA ASN A 559 -25.31 -25.41 20.44
C ASN A 559 -24.21 -24.35 20.40
N VAL A 560 -22.97 -24.83 20.35
CA VAL A 560 -21.76 -24.02 20.25
C VAL A 560 -21.00 -24.40 18.99
N PHE A 561 -20.53 -23.40 18.25
CA PHE A 561 -19.57 -23.62 17.17
C PHE A 561 -18.14 -23.48 17.68
N THR A 562 -17.28 -24.43 17.34
CA THR A 562 -15.83 -24.37 17.63
C THR A 562 -15.01 -24.88 16.44
N THR A 563 -13.91 -24.18 16.13
CA THR A 563 -12.89 -24.67 15.19
C THR A 563 -11.85 -25.55 15.87
N ARG A 564 -11.97 -25.74 17.19
CA ARG A 564 -11.06 -26.53 18.03
C ARG A 564 -11.80 -27.62 18.81
N PRO A 565 -12.40 -28.63 18.14
CA PRO A 565 -13.03 -29.75 18.86
C PRO A 565 -12.02 -30.57 19.68
N ASP A 566 -10.75 -30.56 19.29
CA ASP A 566 -9.61 -31.15 20.02
C ASP A 566 -9.48 -30.64 21.45
N THR A 567 -9.97 -29.44 21.76
CA THR A 567 -9.86 -28.85 23.09
C THR A 567 -11.07 -29.08 23.99
N LEU A 568 -12.06 -29.89 23.56
CA LEU A 568 -13.32 -30.07 24.29
C LEU A 568 -13.14 -30.53 25.74
N TYR A 569 -12.16 -31.36 26.06
CA TYR A 569 -11.86 -31.77 27.45
C TYR A 569 -11.45 -30.59 28.37
N GLY A 570 -11.06 -29.45 27.80
CA GLY A 570 -10.61 -28.27 28.51
C GLY A 570 -11.70 -27.20 28.73
N VAL A 571 -12.97 -27.52 28.44
CA VAL A 571 -14.07 -26.57 28.61
C VAL A 571 -14.36 -26.36 30.10
N GLU A 572 -14.30 -25.10 30.55
CA GLU A 572 -14.49 -24.71 31.94
C GLU A 572 -15.79 -23.96 32.21
N TYR A 573 -16.39 -23.35 31.18
CA TYR A 573 -17.63 -22.60 31.28
C TYR A 573 -18.31 -22.49 29.92
N LEU A 574 -19.59 -22.09 29.93
CA LEU A 574 -20.33 -21.68 28.75
C LEU A 574 -20.63 -20.18 28.86
N ALA A 575 -20.44 -19.42 27.79
CA ALA A 575 -20.82 -18.00 27.74
C ALA A 575 -21.90 -17.75 26.69
N LEU A 576 -22.94 -17.01 27.08
CA LEU A 576 -24.09 -16.65 26.27
C LEU A 576 -24.08 -15.14 25.95
N SER A 577 -24.64 -14.79 24.79
CA SER A 577 -24.84 -13.40 24.38
C SER A 577 -25.85 -12.68 25.28
N LEU A 578 -25.78 -11.35 25.29
CA LEU A 578 -26.62 -10.49 26.13
C LEU A 578 -28.14 -10.65 25.89
N ASN A 579 -28.52 -11.01 24.66
CA ASN A 579 -29.91 -11.18 24.23
C ASN A 579 -30.27 -12.66 23.98
N HIS A 580 -29.45 -13.61 24.44
CA HIS A 580 -29.75 -15.03 24.30
C HIS A 580 -31.10 -15.34 25.00
N PRO A 581 -31.99 -16.18 24.45
CA PRO A 581 -33.33 -16.41 25.03
C PRO A 581 -33.31 -16.83 26.51
N ILE A 582 -32.34 -17.67 26.89
CA ILE A 582 -32.13 -18.07 28.30
C ILE A 582 -31.80 -16.86 29.19
N VAL A 583 -30.98 -15.93 28.70
CA VAL A 583 -30.55 -14.73 29.43
C VAL A 583 -31.72 -13.76 29.62
N LEU A 584 -32.48 -13.52 28.55
CA LEU A 584 -33.66 -12.64 28.61
C LEU A 584 -34.70 -13.16 29.61
N LYS A 585 -34.98 -14.47 29.58
CA LYS A 585 -35.90 -15.12 30.54
C LYS A 585 -35.38 -15.09 31.97
N ALA A 586 -34.07 -15.21 32.18
CA ALA A 586 -33.46 -15.07 33.51
C ALA A 586 -33.56 -13.63 34.04
N ALA A 587 -33.38 -12.62 33.18
CA ALA A 587 -33.42 -11.19 33.54
C ALA A 587 -34.83 -10.69 33.97
N GLU A 588 -35.89 -11.41 33.61
CA GLU A 588 -37.24 -11.16 34.14
C GLU A 588 -37.28 -11.31 35.67
N LYS A 589 -36.50 -12.24 36.22
CA LYS A 589 -36.49 -12.59 37.65
C LYS A 589 -35.29 -12.02 38.42
N ASP A 590 -34.17 -11.76 37.73
CA ASP A 590 -32.93 -11.24 38.32
C ASP A 590 -32.73 -9.76 37.97
N GLU A 591 -32.96 -8.88 38.96
CA GLU A 591 -32.80 -7.43 38.83
C GLU A 591 -31.34 -7.01 38.61
N THR A 592 -30.38 -7.73 39.20
CA THR A 592 -28.95 -7.46 39.03
C THR A 592 -28.44 -7.84 37.64
N LEU A 593 -28.95 -8.95 37.06
CA LEU A 593 -28.70 -9.30 35.66
C LEU A 593 -29.29 -8.26 34.72
N ARG A 594 -30.53 -7.80 34.97
CA ARG A 594 -31.16 -6.77 34.14
C ARG A 594 -30.37 -5.46 34.14
N LYS A 595 -29.85 -5.07 35.30
CA LYS A 595 -28.94 -3.93 35.42
C LYS A 595 -27.66 -4.16 34.61
N PHE A 596 -27.03 -5.33 34.72
CA PHE A 596 -25.86 -5.68 33.91
C PHE A 596 -26.14 -5.58 32.40
N LEU A 597 -27.28 -6.06 31.93
CA LEU A 597 -27.67 -5.98 30.51
C LEU A 597 -27.85 -4.53 30.03
N ASN A 598 -28.45 -3.67 30.85
CA ASN A 598 -28.62 -2.24 30.54
C ASN A 598 -27.29 -1.50 30.53
N ASP A 599 -26.39 -1.83 31.46
CA ASP A 599 -25.08 -1.19 31.58
C ASP A 599 -24.10 -1.71 30.51
N ALA A 600 -24.32 -2.91 29.97
CA ALA A 600 -23.42 -3.56 29.03
C ALA A 600 -23.17 -2.76 27.73
N SER A 601 -24.11 -1.94 27.27
CA SER A 601 -23.91 -1.05 26.11
C SER A 601 -22.86 0.06 26.33
N SER A 602 -22.52 0.33 27.60
CA SER A 602 -21.48 1.30 27.98
C SER A 602 -20.09 0.68 28.10
N LEU A 603 -19.98 -0.65 28.10
CA LEU A 603 -18.72 -1.37 28.20
C LEU A 603 -17.95 -1.31 26.87
N ALA A 604 -16.62 -1.37 26.95
CA ALA A 604 -15.77 -1.47 25.78
C ALA A 604 -16.03 -2.80 25.01
N PRO A 605 -15.91 -2.83 23.67
CA PRO A 605 -16.16 -4.03 22.86
C PRO A 605 -15.29 -5.25 23.23
N ASP A 606 -14.13 -5.04 23.83
CA ASP A 606 -13.20 -6.06 24.30
C ASP A 606 -13.32 -6.34 25.81
N SER A 607 -14.35 -5.80 26.47
CA SER A 607 -14.62 -6.03 27.88
C SER A 607 -14.66 -7.52 28.22
N LYS A 608 -14.06 -7.85 29.35
CA LYS A 608 -14.07 -9.20 29.95
C LYS A 608 -15.10 -9.31 31.07
N ALA A 609 -15.95 -8.30 31.25
CA ALA A 609 -17.04 -8.36 32.20
C ALA A 609 -17.99 -9.51 31.87
N GLY A 610 -18.35 -10.28 32.89
CA GLY A 610 -19.31 -11.36 32.78
C GLY A 610 -20.28 -11.37 33.96
N TYR A 611 -21.50 -11.82 33.70
CA TYR A 611 -22.48 -12.08 34.75
C TYR A 611 -22.73 -13.58 34.88
N ARG A 612 -22.50 -14.16 36.06
CA ARG A 612 -22.74 -15.58 36.30
C ARG A 612 -24.23 -15.85 36.54
N LEU A 613 -24.81 -16.81 35.81
CA LEU A 613 -26.17 -17.25 36.05
C LEU A 613 -26.18 -18.33 37.14
N SER A 614 -26.62 -17.97 38.35
CA SER A 614 -26.52 -18.83 39.54
C SER A 614 -27.41 -20.08 39.50
N ASP A 615 -28.57 -20.01 38.84
CA ASP A 615 -29.54 -21.11 38.76
C ASP A 615 -29.42 -21.94 37.47
N ILE A 616 -28.35 -21.73 36.69
CA ILE A 616 -28.17 -22.34 35.38
C ILE A 616 -26.79 -22.98 35.32
N GLU A 617 -26.77 -24.28 35.04
CA GLU A 617 -25.55 -25.06 34.93
C GLU A 617 -25.57 -25.90 33.65
N VAL A 618 -24.40 -26.20 33.11
CA VAL A 618 -24.27 -27.01 31.89
C VAL A 618 -23.53 -28.31 32.15
N SER A 619 -23.97 -29.37 31.48
CA SER A 619 -23.30 -30.68 31.50
C SER A 619 -22.26 -30.76 30.39
N HIS A 620 -21.11 -31.36 30.66
CA HIS A 620 -20.10 -31.53 29.63
C HIS A 620 -20.55 -32.53 28.55
N PRO A 621 -20.53 -32.22 27.24
CA PRO A 621 -21.04 -33.11 26.19
C PRO A 621 -20.33 -34.47 26.14
N LEU A 622 -19.01 -34.47 26.36
CA LEU A 622 -18.19 -35.69 26.41
C LEU A 622 -18.63 -36.73 27.45
N CYS A 623 -19.42 -36.37 28.48
CA CYS A 623 -19.88 -37.35 29.48
C CYS A 623 -20.70 -38.50 28.88
N LYS A 624 -21.27 -38.32 27.67
CA LYS A 624 -22.03 -39.34 26.95
C LYS A 624 -21.16 -40.41 26.30
N ILE A 625 -19.90 -40.10 26.02
CA ILE A 625 -18.96 -40.98 25.31
C ILE A 625 -17.72 -41.34 26.14
N ASP A 626 -17.51 -40.64 27.26
CA ASP A 626 -16.44 -40.85 28.24
C ASP A 626 -16.99 -40.55 29.65
N ALA A 627 -17.70 -41.53 30.21
CA ALA A 627 -18.29 -41.42 31.55
C ALA A 627 -17.28 -41.77 32.66
N GLU A 628 -16.12 -42.33 32.31
CA GLU A 628 -15.10 -42.78 33.26
C GLU A 628 -14.19 -41.65 33.73
N THR A 629 -14.09 -40.57 32.94
CA THR A 629 -13.26 -39.41 33.26
C THR A 629 -13.93 -38.49 34.30
N PRO A 630 -13.42 -38.41 35.55
CA PRO A 630 -14.17 -37.82 36.67
C PRO A 630 -14.48 -36.32 36.55
N HIS A 631 -13.61 -35.54 35.89
CA HIS A 631 -13.81 -34.08 35.77
C HIS A 631 -14.93 -33.70 34.79
N LEU A 632 -15.30 -34.58 33.86
CA LEU A 632 -16.41 -34.35 32.91
C LEU A 632 -17.79 -34.46 33.57
N LEU A 633 -17.89 -35.10 34.74
CA LEU A 633 -19.12 -35.23 35.51
C LEU A 633 -19.47 -33.94 36.30
N LYS A 634 -18.51 -33.03 36.43
CA LYS A 634 -18.71 -31.75 37.11
C LYS A 634 -19.57 -30.83 36.23
N LYS A 635 -20.59 -30.23 36.84
CA LYS A 635 -21.41 -29.19 36.21
C LYS A 635 -20.58 -27.92 36.02
N LEU A 636 -20.68 -27.32 34.84
CA LEU A 636 -19.94 -26.11 34.48
C LEU A 636 -20.83 -24.86 34.65
N PRO A 637 -20.25 -23.72 35.07
CA PRO A 637 -20.98 -22.47 35.19
C PRO A 637 -21.36 -21.88 33.82
N VAL A 638 -22.49 -21.17 33.78
CA VAL A 638 -22.93 -20.40 32.62
C VAL A 638 -22.80 -18.90 32.90
N PHE A 639 -22.22 -18.17 31.95
CA PHE A 639 -22.01 -16.73 32.01
C PHE A 639 -22.77 -16.00 30.91
N VAL A 640 -23.11 -14.75 31.16
CA VAL A 640 -23.56 -13.76 30.19
C VAL A 640 -22.39 -12.83 29.90
N ALA A 641 -21.96 -12.72 28.64
CA ALA A 641 -20.76 -11.98 28.29
C ALA A 641 -20.93 -11.11 27.03
N PRO A 642 -20.56 -9.82 27.05
CA PRO A 642 -20.72 -8.90 25.91
C PRO A 642 -19.92 -9.30 24.66
N TYR A 643 -18.82 -10.02 24.80
CA TYR A 643 -17.98 -10.44 23.68
C TYR A 643 -18.62 -11.57 22.84
N VAL A 644 -19.69 -12.20 23.34
CA VAL A 644 -20.42 -13.26 22.65
C VAL A 644 -21.47 -12.60 21.77
N LEU A 645 -21.25 -12.67 20.45
CA LEU A 645 -22.13 -12.05 19.46
C LEU A 645 -23.36 -12.91 19.23
N SER A 646 -24.53 -12.29 19.37
CA SER A 646 -25.84 -12.92 19.23
C SER A 646 -26.12 -13.48 17.84
N ASP A 647 -25.59 -12.81 16.83
CA ASP A 647 -25.77 -13.12 15.41
C ASP A 647 -24.73 -14.13 14.90
N TYR A 648 -23.75 -14.50 15.71
CA TYR A 648 -22.71 -15.47 15.35
C TYR A 648 -22.94 -16.81 16.07
N GLY A 649 -23.15 -17.88 15.30
CA GLY A 649 -23.58 -19.17 15.84
C GLY A 649 -24.99 -19.08 16.44
N GLU A 650 -25.22 -19.70 17.61
CA GLU A 650 -26.47 -19.58 18.38
C GLU A 650 -26.35 -18.55 19.53
N GLY A 651 -25.39 -17.62 19.45
CA GLY A 651 -25.13 -16.67 20.53
C GLY A 651 -24.55 -17.34 21.79
N ALA A 652 -23.81 -18.44 21.61
CA ALA A 652 -23.18 -19.20 22.68
C ALA A 652 -21.78 -19.67 22.27
N VAL A 653 -20.83 -19.63 23.21
CA VAL A 653 -19.46 -20.14 23.04
C VAL A 653 -19.02 -20.97 24.25
N MET A 654 -18.20 -21.98 24.00
CA MET A 654 -17.54 -22.76 25.04
C MET A 654 -16.24 -22.06 25.43
N GLY A 655 -16.02 -21.90 26.74
CA GLY A 655 -14.82 -21.28 27.26
C GLY A 655 -13.73 -22.30 27.53
N VAL A 656 -12.59 -22.20 26.83
CA VAL A 656 -11.44 -23.09 27.01
C VAL A 656 -10.20 -22.29 27.42
N PRO A 657 -10.06 -21.92 28.71
CA PRO A 657 -8.98 -21.05 29.18
C PRO A 657 -7.59 -21.54 28.81
N GLY A 658 -7.34 -22.85 28.84
CA GLY A 658 -6.04 -23.43 28.51
C GLY A 658 -5.59 -23.21 27.07
N HIS A 659 -6.51 -22.93 26.14
CA HIS A 659 -6.25 -22.95 24.69
C HIS A 659 -6.82 -21.77 23.90
N ASP A 660 -7.53 -20.85 24.55
CA ASP A 660 -7.98 -19.59 23.95
C ASP A 660 -7.61 -18.40 24.84
N THR A 661 -6.97 -17.38 24.26
CA THR A 661 -6.46 -16.21 25.00
C THR A 661 -7.59 -15.32 25.52
N ARG A 662 -8.69 -15.18 24.78
CA ARG A 662 -9.85 -14.40 25.23
C ARG A 662 -10.56 -15.12 26.35
N ASP A 663 -10.75 -16.42 26.24
CA ASP A 663 -11.42 -17.22 27.26
C ASP A 663 -10.61 -17.28 28.55
N MET A 664 -9.27 -17.34 28.43
CA MET A 664 -8.33 -17.23 29.54
C MET A 664 -8.52 -15.94 30.33
N MET A 665 -8.55 -14.79 29.63
CA MET A 665 -8.71 -13.49 30.28
C MET A 665 -10.07 -13.37 30.97
N PHE A 666 -11.14 -13.84 30.31
CA PHE A 666 -12.48 -13.84 30.89
C PHE A 666 -12.57 -14.74 32.13
N PHE A 667 -12.00 -15.94 32.07
CA PHE A 667 -12.03 -16.90 33.18
C PHE A 667 -11.29 -16.37 34.42
N ARG A 668 -10.13 -15.73 34.22
CA ARG A 668 -9.38 -15.08 35.31
C ARG A 668 -10.18 -14.00 36.03
N GLU A 669 -10.90 -13.19 35.26
CA GLU A 669 -11.67 -12.07 35.82
C GLU A 669 -12.94 -12.54 36.56
N ASN A 670 -13.65 -13.53 36.00
CA ASN A 670 -15.00 -13.87 36.45
C ASN A 670 -15.10 -15.14 37.31
N VAL A 671 -14.19 -16.10 37.14
CA VAL A 671 -14.23 -17.39 37.87
C VAL A 671 -13.26 -17.42 39.05
N LYS A 672 -12.13 -16.70 38.95
CA LYS A 672 -11.08 -16.61 40.00
C LYS A 672 -10.61 -17.99 40.51
N SER A 673 -10.42 -18.93 39.60
CA SER A 673 -9.87 -20.27 39.89
C SER A 673 -8.36 -20.22 40.12
N ASP A 674 -7.83 -21.05 41.03
CA ASP A 674 -6.40 -21.19 41.30
C ASP A 674 -5.65 -22.01 40.23
N SER A 675 -6.39 -22.74 39.38
CA SER A 675 -5.81 -23.57 38.32
C SER A 675 -6.58 -23.54 37.00
N ILE A 676 -5.86 -23.80 35.91
CA ILE A 676 -6.38 -23.95 34.54
C ILE A 676 -5.96 -25.31 33.98
N HIS A 677 -6.89 -25.96 33.30
CA HIS A 677 -6.64 -27.23 32.62
C HIS A 677 -6.05 -27.01 31.23
N VAL A 678 -4.95 -27.74 30.96
CA VAL A 678 -4.28 -27.78 29.67
C VAL A 678 -4.44 -29.18 29.10
N VAL A 679 -5.13 -29.28 27.97
CA VAL A 679 -5.49 -30.53 27.30
C VAL A 679 -4.69 -30.78 26.02
N ILE A 680 -3.90 -29.80 25.57
CA ILE A 680 -3.00 -29.91 24.41
C ILE A 680 -1.60 -29.41 24.76
N GLU A 681 -0.60 -30.16 24.32
CA GLU A 681 0.83 -29.85 24.47
C GLU A 681 1.58 -29.91 23.13
N ALA A 682 2.75 -29.27 23.03
CA ALA A 682 3.48 -29.15 21.77
C ALA A 682 4.10 -30.49 21.28
N GLU A 683 4.51 -31.35 22.21
CA GLU A 683 5.20 -32.61 21.94
C GLU A 683 4.44 -33.77 22.61
N PRO A 684 4.42 -34.97 22.01
CA PRO A 684 3.74 -36.11 22.59
C PRO A 684 4.48 -36.58 23.85
N SER A 685 3.81 -36.57 25.01
CA SER A 685 4.37 -37.04 26.28
C SER A 685 4.98 -38.44 26.19
N GLY A 686 6.31 -38.52 26.13
CA GLY A 686 7.06 -39.69 26.58
C GLY A 686 7.19 -39.63 28.10
N SER A 687 6.39 -40.43 28.82
CA SER A 687 6.63 -40.91 30.19
C SER A 687 7.50 -39.99 31.08
N GLU A 688 6.89 -38.95 31.67
CA GLU A 688 7.05 -38.45 33.06
C GLU A 688 6.83 -36.92 33.18
N THR A 689 5.74 -36.56 33.86
CA THR A 689 5.53 -35.29 34.60
C THR A 689 5.53 -33.95 33.85
N ASN A 690 4.55 -33.71 32.96
CA ASN A 690 3.99 -32.35 32.78
C ASN A 690 2.60 -32.31 33.43
N SER A 691 2.44 -31.55 34.52
CA SER A 691 1.15 -31.41 35.19
C SER A 691 0.12 -30.78 34.23
N SER A 692 -0.91 -31.54 33.83
CA SER A 692 -2.02 -31.07 32.97
C SER A 692 -2.93 -30.02 33.65
N VAL A 693 -2.52 -29.55 34.83
CA VAL A 693 -3.12 -28.51 35.64
C VAL A 693 -2.02 -27.51 35.96
N VAL A 694 -2.18 -26.28 35.49
CA VAL A 694 -1.16 -25.23 35.66
C VAL A 694 -1.73 -24.10 36.52
N PRO A 695 -0.96 -23.53 37.46
CA PRO A 695 -1.41 -22.40 38.29
C PRO A 695 -1.88 -21.21 37.45
N THR A 696 -2.98 -20.60 37.86
CA THR A 696 -3.60 -19.50 37.11
C THR A 696 -2.71 -18.27 36.98
N SER A 697 -1.76 -18.06 37.89
CA SER A 697 -0.78 -16.96 37.88
C SER A 697 0.21 -17.01 36.71
N ASP A 698 0.58 -18.21 36.25
CA ASP A 698 1.75 -18.42 35.37
C ASP A 698 1.40 -19.01 33.99
N THR A 699 0.11 -19.29 33.74
CA THR A 699 -0.33 -19.97 32.51
C THR A 699 -0.55 -18.98 31.35
N LYS A 700 -0.06 -19.31 30.16
CA LYS A 700 -0.53 -18.73 28.89
C LYS A 700 -1.38 -19.75 28.13
N ALA A 701 -2.41 -19.30 27.44
CA ALA A 701 -3.20 -20.17 26.58
C ALA A 701 -2.31 -20.75 25.46
N PHE A 702 -2.27 -22.08 25.34
CA PHE A 702 -1.59 -22.78 24.24
C PHE A 702 -2.53 -22.85 23.04
N THR A 703 -2.38 -21.92 22.09
CA THR A 703 -3.31 -21.75 20.97
C THR A 703 -2.95 -22.56 19.72
N GLN A 704 -1.77 -23.18 19.68
CA GLN A 704 -1.33 -23.98 18.54
C GLN A 704 -2.01 -25.37 18.52
N GLU A 705 -1.89 -26.07 17.40
CA GLU A 705 -2.15 -27.51 17.34
C GLU A 705 -1.03 -28.26 18.08
N GLY A 706 -1.33 -29.46 18.57
CA GLY A 706 -0.37 -30.27 19.30
C GLY A 706 -0.93 -31.64 19.62
N PHE A 707 -0.47 -32.26 20.70
CA PHE A 707 -0.88 -33.59 21.13
C PHE A 707 -1.77 -33.52 22.37
N LEU A 708 -2.79 -34.37 22.43
CA LEU A 708 -3.72 -34.41 23.55
C LEU A 708 -3.07 -35.00 24.80
N THR A 709 -3.22 -34.34 25.94
CA THR A 709 -2.62 -34.78 27.21
C THR A 709 -3.35 -35.98 27.79
N SER A 710 -2.82 -36.55 28.88
CA SER A 710 -3.45 -37.65 29.62
C SER A 710 -4.82 -37.33 30.22
N ARG A 711 -5.24 -36.07 30.21
CA ARG A 711 -6.60 -35.67 30.59
C ARG A 711 -7.67 -36.02 29.56
N CYS A 712 -7.28 -36.33 28.33
CA CYS A 712 -8.22 -36.55 27.23
C CYS A 712 -8.67 -38.01 27.08
N GLY A 713 -8.58 -38.81 28.15
CA GLY A 713 -9.05 -40.20 28.18
C GLY A 713 -8.51 -41.02 27.01
N LYS A 714 -9.42 -41.67 26.27
CA LYS A 714 -9.09 -42.53 25.11
C LYS A 714 -8.44 -41.79 23.92
N TYR A 715 -8.41 -40.46 23.93
CA TYR A 715 -7.79 -39.64 22.87
C TYR A 715 -6.40 -39.12 23.24
N GLN A 716 -5.87 -39.48 24.41
CA GLN A 716 -4.52 -39.12 24.83
C GLN A 716 -3.48 -39.50 23.76
N GLY A 717 -2.51 -38.61 23.53
CA GLY A 717 -1.38 -38.81 22.63
C GLY A 717 -1.70 -38.62 21.15
N LEU A 718 -2.97 -38.42 20.78
CA LEU A 718 -3.35 -38.10 19.41
C LEU A 718 -3.04 -36.64 19.08
N HIS A 719 -2.69 -36.37 17.82
CA HIS A 719 -2.52 -35.00 17.34
C HIS A 719 -3.88 -34.31 17.14
N SER A 720 -3.98 -33.01 17.40
CA SER A 720 -5.17 -32.16 17.33
C SER A 720 -6.11 -32.46 16.16
N LYS A 721 -5.57 -32.59 14.93
CA LYS A 721 -6.35 -32.86 13.72
C LYS A 721 -7.05 -34.23 13.72
N GLU A 722 -6.37 -35.25 14.21
CA GLU A 722 -6.91 -36.61 14.29
C GLU A 722 -7.91 -36.70 15.45
N ALA A 723 -7.54 -36.16 16.61
CA ALA A 723 -8.41 -36.09 17.78
C ALA A 723 -9.72 -35.35 17.49
N SER A 724 -9.65 -34.20 16.81
CA SER A 724 -10.86 -33.43 16.42
C SER A 724 -11.82 -34.28 15.59
N LYS A 725 -11.30 -35.08 14.64
CA LYS A 725 -12.11 -35.98 13.81
C LYS A 725 -12.81 -37.03 14.64
N LEU A 726 -12.07 -37.73 15.49
CA LEU A 726 -12.60 -38.82 16.30
C LEU A 726 -13.60 -38.31 17.36
N ILE A 727 -13.26 -37.23 18.07
CA ILE A 727 -14.13 -36.67 19.11
C ILE A 727 -15.49 -36.24 18.52
N VAL A 728 -15.48 -35.56 17.37
CA VAL A 728 -16.73 -35.11 16.74
C VAL A 728 -17.53 -36.30 16.20
N ASN A 729 -16.90 -37.27 15.55
CA ASN A 729 -17.58 -38.47 15.06
C ASN A 729 -18.22 -39.27 16.20
N ASP A 730 -17.54 -39.42 17.33
CA ASP A 730 -18.07 -40.14 18.49
C ASP A 730 -19.22 -39.38 19.14
N LEU A 731 -19.13 -38.05 19.25
CA LEU A 731 -20.24 -37.20 19.72
C LEU A 731 -21.42 -37.18 18.73
N GLU A 732 -21.17 -37.28 17.43
CA GLU A 732 -22.22 -37.35 16.39
C GLU A 732 -23.05 -38.62 16.51
N GLN A 733 -22.42 -39.77 16.83
CA GLN A 733 -23.13 -41.04 17.06
C GLN A 733 -24.16 -40.97 18.21
N VAL A 734 -23.94 -40.08 19.18
CA VAL A 734 -24.87 -39.83 20.29
C VAL A 734 -25.70 -38.56 20.11
N GLY A 735 -25.66 -37.96 18.91
CA GLY A 735 -26.44 -36.77 18.55
C GLY A 735 -26.01 -35.47 19.26
N GLN A 736 -24.74 -35.38 19.70
CA GLN A 736 -24.21 -34.25 20.46
C GLN A 736 -23.19 -33.39 19.69
N ALA A 737 -22.80 -33.77 18.47
CA ALA A 737 -22.01 -32.92 17.61
C ALA A 737 -22.23 -33.22 16.11
N ALA A 738 -21.85 -32.28 15.25
CA ALA A 738 -21.72 -32.49 13.80
C ALA A 738 -20.63 -31.58 13.24
N PHE A 739 -19.93 -32.04 12.20
CA PHE A 739 -19.05 -31.15 11.42
C PHE A 739 -19.87 -30.10 10.69
N VAL A 740 -19.51 -28.83 10.86
CA VAL A 740 -20.18 -27.73 10.16
C VAL A 740 -19.17 -26.72 9.63
N GLU A 741 -19.57 -26.09 8.54
CA GLU A 741 -18.86 -24.97 7.96
C GLU A 741 -19.52 -23.66 8.41
N SER A 742 -18.70 -22.68 8.81
CA SER A 742 -19.15 -21.36 9.23
C SER A 742 -18.50 -20.27 8.40
N TRP A 743 -19.22 -19.16 8.21
CA TRP A 743 -18.80 -18.04 7.38
C TRP A 743 -18.98 -16.72 8.13
N ARG A 744 -18.04 -15.80 7.93
CA ARG A 744 -18.13 -14.43 8.45
C ARG A 744 -19.03 -13.53 7.59
N LEU A 745 -19.04 -13.74 6.27
CA LEU A 745 -19.86 -12.97 5.33
C LEU A 745 -21.34 -12.97 5.76
N ARG A 746 -21.97 -11.80 5.67
CA ARG A 746 -23.40 -11.61 5.89
C ARG A 746 -24.08 -11.17 4.59
N ASP A 747 -25.40 -11.32 4.56
CA ASP A 747 -26.20 -10.76 3.49
C ASP A 747 -26.14 -9.22 3.51
N TRP A 748 -26.15 -8.64 2.32
CA TRP A 748 -25.85 -7.23 2.12
C TRP A 748 -27.12 -6.39 2.34
N LEU A 749 -27.13 -5.59 3.42
CA LEU A 749 -28.21 -4.67 3.73
C LEU A 749 -28.18 -3.43 2.81
N ILE A 750 -29.19 -3.29 1.96
CA ILE A 750 -29.26 -2.23 0.93
C ILE A 750 -30.25 -1.10 1.24
N SER A 751 -31.23 -1.30 2.12
CA SER A 751 -32.20 -0.26 2.51
C SER A 751 -31.55 0.95 3.18
N ARG A 752 -31.89 2.16 2.73
CA ARG A 752 -31.50 3.43 3.36
C ARG A 752 -32.72 4.32 3.54
N GLN A 753 -32.91 4.87 4.74
CA GLN A 753 -34.02 5.76 5.09
C GLN A 753 -33.71 7.19 4.64
N ARG A 754 -33.45 7.35 3.34
CA ARG A 754 -32.91 8.56 2.74
C ARG A 754 -33.62 8.94 1.46
N TYR A 755 -33.54 10.22 1.13
CA TYR A 755 -34.16 10.75 -0.08
C TYR A 755 -33.28 10.54 -1.30
N TRP A 756 -31.99 10.85 -1.19
CA TRP A 756 -31.10 10.90 -2.36
C TRP A 756 -30.48 9.53 -2.71
N GLY A 757 -31.31 8.59 -3.15
CA GLY A 757 -30.90 7.27 -3.64
C GLY A 757 -31.92 6.67 -4.60
N ALA A 758 -31.58 5.58 -5.28
CA ALA A 758 -32.49 4.91 -6.20
C ALA A 758 -33.68 4.27 -5.42
N PRO A 759 -34.95 4.62 -5.70
CA PRO A 759 -36.08 4.05 -4.97
C PRO A 759 -36.18 2.54 -5.13
N ILE A 760 -36.50 1.82 -4.05
CA ILE A 760 -36.73 0.38 -4.11
C ILE A 760 -38.06 0.11 -4.86
N PRO A 761 -38.06 -0.68 -5.95
CA PRO A 761 -39.23 -0.84 -6.83
C PRO A 761 -40.25 -1.85 -6.28
N ILE A 762 -40.69 -1.66 -5.04
CA ILE A 762 -41.69 -2.49 -4.35
C ILE A 762 -42.87 -1.63 -3.89
N ILE A 763 -44.07 -2.21 -3.96
CA ILE A 763 -45.34 -1.64 -3.47
C ILE A 763 -45.90 -2.54 -2.35
N HIS A 764 -46.14 -1.96 -1.19
CA HIS A 764 -46.73 -2.62 -0.02
C HIS A 764 -48.26 -2.53 -0.08
N CYS A 765 -48.92 -3.67 -0.27
CA CYS A 765 -50.37 -3.81 -0.25
C CYS A 765 -50.83 -4.55 1.01
N GLY A 766 -51.86 -4.04 1.69
CA GLY A 766 -52.42 -4.70 2.88
C GLY A 766 -52.94 -6.12 2.63
N ASN A 767 -53.35 -6.42 1.39
CA ASN A 767 -53.88 -7.74 1.02
C ASN A 767 -52.84 -8.64 0.34
N CYS A 768 -51.98 -8.09 -0.53
CA CYS A 768 -51.03 -8.88 -1.33
C CYS A 768 -49.62 -8.94 -0.73
N GLY A 769 -49.34 -8.17 0.33
CA GLY A 769 -48.00 -8.01 0.87
C GLY A 769 -47.10 -7.14 -0.03
N PRO A 770 -45.77 -7.37 -0.04
CA PRO A 770 -44.84 -6.67 -0.92
C PRO A 770 -44.97 -7.19 -2.36
N VAL A 771 -45.26 -6.30 -3.31
CA VAL A 771 -45.46 -6.62 -4.72
C VAL A 771 -44.47 -5.82 -5.58
N PRO A 772 -43.76 -6.44 -6.55
CA PRO A 772 -42.85 -5.72 -7.42
C PRO A 772 -43.59 -4.72 -8.32
N VAL A 773 -42.96 -3.58 -8.58
CA VAL A 773 -43.41 -2.64 -9.61
C VAL A 773 -43.25 -3.31 -10.99
N PRO A 774 -44.26 -3.24 -11.88
CA PRO A 774 -44.14 -3.79 -13.23
C PRO A 774 -43.03 -3.11 -14.05
N ASP A 775 -42.31 -3.87 -14.89
CA ASP A 775 -41.18 -3.37 -15.69
C ASP A 775 -41.54 -2.13 -16.54
N LYS A 776 -42.77 -2.06 -17.06
CA LYS A 776 -43.28 -0.92 -17.87
C LYS A 776 -43.53 0.37 -17.07
N ASP A 777 -43.63 0.26 -15.74
CA ASP A 777 -43.90 1.37 -14.83
C ASP A 777 -42.59 1.89 -14.18
N LEU A 778 -41.44 1.33 -14.58
CA LEU A 778 -40.12 1.85 -14.24
C LEU A 778 -39.74 3.04 -15.14
N PRO A 779 -38.90 3.97 -14.64
CA PRO A 779 -38.38 4.02 -13.29
C PRO A 779 -39.42 4.55 -12.28
N VAL A 780 -39.38 4.04 -11.05
CA VAL A 780 -39.97 4.76 -9.91
C VAL A 780 -39.09 5.97 -9.64
N LYS A 781 -39.50 7.14 -10.14
CA LYS A 781 -38.73 8.39 -10.02
C LYS A 781 -38.82 8.98 -8.62
N LEU A 782 -37.74 9.59 -8.15
CA LEU A 782 -37.77 10.40 -6.92
C LEU A 782 -38.74 11.59 -7.08
N PRO A 783 -39.59 11.88 -6.08
CA PRO A 783 -40.42 13.08 -6.11
C PRO A 783 -39.55 14.32 -5.88
N LYS A 784 -39.90 15.45 -6.47
CA LYS A 784 -39.18 16.70 -6.19
C LYS A 784 -39.53 17.21 -4.80
N ILE A 785 -38.54 17.26 -3.90
CA ILE A 785 -38.67 17.84 -2.55
C ILE A 785 -37.79 19.09 -2.47
N GLU A 786 -38.34 20.21 -1.99
CA GLU A 786 -37.59 21.47 -1.90
C GLU A 786 -36.44 21.39 -0.88
N GLY A 787 -35.27 21.92 -1.26
CA GLY A 787 -34.04 21.84 -0.46
C GLY A 787 -34.15 22.52 0.92
N GLU A 788 -34.84 23.66 1.01
CA GLU A 788 -35.09 24.33 2.30
C GLU A 788 -35.94 23.47 3.23
N TRP A 789 -36.92 22.74 2.69
CA TRP A 789 -37.74 21.83 3.48
C TRP A 789 -36.91 20.71 4.09
N LEU A 790 -35.89 20.19 3.40
CA LEU A 790 -35.02 19.14 3.92
C LEU A 790 -34.19 19.59 5.14
N LYS A 791 -33.96 20.90 5.29
CA LYS A 791 -33.12 21.45 6.35
C LYS A 791 -33.81 21.33 7.72
N GLY A 792 -33.22 20.52 8.60
CA GLY A 792 -33.68 20.34 9.99
C GLY A 792 -34.87 19.39 10.17
N LYS A 793 -35.39 18.77 9.11
CA LYS A 793 -36.39 17.70 9.20
C LYS A 793 -35.76 16.39 9.67
N LYS A 794 -36.54 15.58 10.39
CA LYS A 794 -36.13 14.31 11.00
C LYS A 794 -36.95 13.18 10.37
N GLY A 795 -36.32 12.05 10.06
CA GLY A 795 -36.97 10.88 9.44
C GLY A 795 -36.76 10.79 7.93
N ASN A 796 -37.34 9.79 7.27
CA ASN A 796 -37.21 9.58 5.83
C ASN A 796 -38.08 10.60 5.06
N PRO A 797 -37.50 11.50 4.24
CA PRO A 797 -38.26 12.52 3.53
C PRO A 797 -39.38 11.98 2.64
N LEU A 798 -39.20 10.79 2.06
CA LEU A 798 -40.17 10.19 1.13
C LEU A 798 -41.50 9.85 1.81
N GLU A 799 -41.52 9.63 3.13
CA GLU A 799 -42.75 9.37 3.89
C GLU A 799 -43.69 10.58 3.92
N SER A 800 -43.15 11.79 3.76
CA SER A 800 -43.93 13.03 3.77
C SER A 800 -44.53 13.39 2.41
N SER A 801 -44.15 12.70 1.34
CA SER A 801 -44.66 12.94 -0.02
C SER A 801 -45.90 12.08 -0.28
N GLU A 802 -47.05 12.51 0.24
CA GLU A 802 -48.29 11.71 0.19
C GLU A 802 -48.72 11.33 -1.25
N GLU A 803 -48.55 12.24 -2.22
CA GLU A 803 -48.89 12.00 -3.63
C GLU A 803 -48.01 10.92 -4.28
N TRP A 804 -46.71 10.90 -3.93
CA TRP A 804 -45.78 9.90 -4.44
C TRP A 804 -45.95 8.55 -3.74
N LEU A 805 -46.15 8.60 -2.42
CA LEU A 805 -46.25 7.44 -1.54
C LEU A 805 -47.46 6.56 -1.85
N HIS A 806 -48.63 7.17 -2.01
CA HIS A 806 -49.87 6.43 -2.24
C HIS A 806 -50.01 6.02 -3.70
N THR A 807 -50.27 4.74 -3.93
CA THR A 807 -50.46 4.18 -5.26
C THR A 807 -51.45 3.02 -5.24
N LYS A 808 -51.67 2.38 -6.39
CA LYS A 808 -52.50 1.17 -6.49
C LYS A 808 -51.63 -0.07 -6.53
N CYS A 809 -52.06 -1.14 -5.88
CA CYS A 809 -51.40 -2.43 -5.97
C CYS A 809 -51.47 -2.96 -7.41
N PRO A 810 -50.36 -3.32 -8.06
CA PRO A 810 -50.41 -3.84 -9.44
C PRO A 810 -51.04 -5.23 -9.53
N SER A 811 -51.13 -5.99 -8.42
CA SER A 811 -51.76 -7.32 -8.38
C SER A 811 -53.28 -7.28 -8.18
N CYS A 812 -53.79 -6.45 -7.28
CA CYS A 812 -55.23 -6.43 -6.92
C CYS A 812 -55.93 -5.09 -7.16
N ASN A 813 -55.21 -4.06 -7.63
CA ASN A 813 -55.69 -2.71 -7.88
C ASN A 813 -56.22 -1.94 -6.64
N GLY A 814 -56.10 -2.53 -5.44
CA GLY A 814 -56.48 -1.90 -4.18
C GLY A 814 -55.47 -0.82 -3.72
N PRO A 815 -55.81 -0.04 -2.67
CA PRO A 815 -54.89 0.96 -2.10
C PRO A 815 -53.59 0.33 -1.62
N ALA A 816 -52.47 0.96 -1.94
CA ALA A 816 -51.13 0.50 -1.58
C ALA A 816 -50.17 1.68 -1.38
N ARG A 817 -48.98 1.39 -0.84
CA ARG A 817 -47.94 2.39 -0.60
C ARG A 817 -46.63 1.95 -1.23
N ARG A 818 -45.90 2.85 -1.88
CA ARG A 818 -44.53 2.58 -2.36
C ARG A 818 -43.61 2.32 -1.17
N ASP A 819 -42.58 1.51 -1.38
CA ASP A 819 -41.46 1.44 -0.45
C ASP A 819 -40.78 2.83 -0.38
N THR A 820 -40.54 3.30 0.84
CA THR A 820 -39.94 4.62 1.08
C THR A 820 -38.43 4.54 1.24
N ASP A 821 -37.87 3.34 1.43
CA ASP A 821 -36.42 3.19 1.45
C ASP A 821 -35.83 3.35 0.04
N THR A 822 -34.63 3.92 0.00
CA THR A 822 -33.79 3.96 -1.20
C THR A 822 -32.66 2.93 -1.09
N MET A 823 -32.10 2.54 -2.23
CA MET A 823 -30.96 1.63 -2.28
C MET A 823 -29.65 2.35 -1.92
N ASP A 824 -28.75 1.65 -1.23
CA ASP A 824 -27.38 2.10 -0.98
C ASP A 824 -26.66 2.43 -2.31
N THR A 825 -25.86 3.49 -2.31
CA THR A 825 -25.01 3.93 -3.45
C THR A 825 -24.09 2.83 -4.00
N PHE A 826 -23.70 1.86 -3.18
CA PHE A 826 -22.92 0.70 -3.62
C PHE A 826 -23.69 -0.21 -4.59
N VAL A 827 -25.02 -0.16 -4.59
CA VAL A 827 -25.83 -0.88 -5.58
C VAL A 827 -25.57 -0.28 -6.96
N ASP A 828 -25.56 1.03 -7.11
CA ASP A 828 -25.29 1.69 -8.40
C ASP A 828 -23.85 1.45 -8.88
N SER A 829 -22.87 1.59 -7.99
CA SER A 829 -21.45 1.39 -8.33
C SER A 829 -21.06 -0.09 -8.51
N SER A 830 -21.90 -1.05 -8.16
CA SER A 830 -21.61 -2.49 -8.36
C SER A 830 -21.75 -2.97 -9.82
N TRP A 831 -22.28 -2.16 -10.73
CA TRP A 831 -22.52 -2.60 -12.12
C TRP A 831 -22.30 -1.54 -13.21
N TYR A 832 -21.99 -0.28 -12.84
CA TYR A 832 -21.80 0.84 -13.80
C TYR A 832 -20.80 0.54 -14.94
N PHE A 833 -19.78 -0.27 -14.68
CA PHE A 833 -18.80 -0.69 -15.67
C PHE A 833 -19.41 -1.53 -16.80
N LEU A 834 -20.51 -2.25 -16.56
CA LEU A 834 -21.29 -2.90 -17.61
C LEU A 834 -22.13 -1.89 -18.39
N ARG A 835 -22.69 -0.89 -17.70
CA ARG A 835 -23.52 0.13 -18.34
C ARG A 835 -22.76 0.98 -19.34
N PHE A 836 -21.48 1.26 -19.09
CA PHE A 836 -20.65 1.99 -20.04
C PHE A 836 -20.52 1.29 -21.40
N LEU A 837 -20.66 -0.03 -21.48
CA LEU A 837 -20.58 -0.78 -22.73
C LEU A 837 -21.76 -0.49 -23.66
N ASP A 838 -22.89 -0.05 -23.10
CA ASP A 838 -24.13 0.21 -23.84
C ASP A 838 -24.98 1.30 -23.16
N SER A 839 -24.38 2.47 -22.95
CA SER A 839 -24.94 3.57 -22.12
C SER A 839 -26.25 4.15 -22.66
N ALA A 840 -26.49 4.05 -23.98
CA ALA A 840 -27.65 4.61 -24.67
C ALA A 840 -28.87 3.66 -24.70
N ASN A 841 -28.72 2.40 -24.27
CA ASN A 841 -29.77 1.40 -24.36
C ASN A 841 -30.89 1.65 -23.34
N LYS A 842 -32.10 1.88 -23.83
CA LYS A 842 -33.27 2.19 -22.97
C LYS A 842 -34.05 0.94 -22.56
N GLU A 843 -33.92 -0.16 -23.30
CA GLU A 843 -34.76 -1.34 -23.15
C GLU A 843 -34.25 -2.31 -22.10
N VAL A 844 -32.92 -2.47 -22.00
CA VAL A 844 -32.24 -3.38 -21.07
C VAL A 844 -31.03 -2.71 -20.43
N PRO A 845 -30.51 -3.21 -19.29
CA PRO A 845 -29.35 -2.61 -18.63
C PRO A 845 -28.13 -2.51 -19.56
N PHE A 846 -27.91 -3.51 -20.41
CA PHE A 846 -26.95 -3.54 -21.50
C PHE A 846 -27.28 -4.72 -22.43
N SER A 847 -26.88 -4.63 -23.70
CA SER A 847 -27.05 -5.74 -24.64
C SER A 847 -26.22 -6.98 -24.23
N PRO A 848 -26.76 -8.20 -24.25
CA PRO A 848 -26.01 -9.38 -23.81
C PRO A 848 -24.69 -9.59 -24.55
N ALA A 849 -24.65 -9.29 -25.86
CA ALA A 849 -23.47 -9.46 -26.69
C ALA A 849 -22.27 -8.55 -26.31
N VAL A 850 -22.50 -7.47 -25.55
CA VAL A 850 -21.42 -6.55 -25.17
C VAL A 850 -20.80 -6.86 -23.83
N MET A 851 -21.41 -7.75 -23.01
CA MET A 851 -20.94 -8.06 -21.67
C MET A 851 -19.49 -8.59 -21.70
N GLN A 852 -18.58 -7.79 -21.17
CA GLN A 852 -17.16 -8.13 -21.09
C GLN A 852 -16.55 -7.56 -19.80
N PRO A 853 -15.54 -8.21 -19.22
CA PRO A 853 -14.79 -7.67 -18.09
C PRO A 853 -13.99 -6.44 -18.50
N VAL A 854 -13.66 -5.61 -17.52
CA VAL A 854 -12.68 -4.54 -17.65
C VAL A 854 -11.28 -5.16 -17.70
N ASP A 855 -10.45 -4.73 -18.66
CA ASP A 855 -9.08 -5.22 -18.80
C ASP A 855 -8.17 -4.64 -17.70
N VAL A 856 -8.27 -3.33 -17.46
CA VAL A 856 -7.51 -2.65 -16.39
C VAL A 856 -8.45 -1.76 -15.58
N TYR A 857 -8.60 -2.09 -14.29
CA TYR A 857 -9.38 -1.31 -13.34
C TYR A 857 -8.45 -0.56 -12.36
N ILE A 858 -8.57 0.76 -12.29
CA ILE A 858 -7.69 1.62 -11.48
C ILE A 858 -8.48 2.26 -10.34
N GLY A 859 -8.00 2.12 -9.11
CA GLY A 859 -8.74 2.61 -7.95
C GLY A 859 -8.01 2.56 -6.62
N GLY A 860 -8.65 3.09 -5.58
CA GLY A 860 -8.06 3.16 -4.24
C GLY A 860 -8.20 1.84 -3.47
N VAL A 861 -7.20 1.49 -2.66
CA VAL A 861 -7.24 0.28 -1.80
C VAL A 861 -8.33 0.35 -0.72
N GLU A 862 -8.85 1.55 -0.41
CA GLU A 862 -10.00 1.70 0.50
C GLU A 862 -11.26 0.95 0.03
N HIS A 863 -11.37 0.66 -1.27
CA HIS A 863 -12.48 -0.06 -1.87
C HIS A 863 -12.26 -1.57 -1.95
N ALA A 864 -11.20 -2.10 -1.33
CA ALA A 864 -10.79 -3.50 -1.41
C ALA A 864 -11.86 -4.52 -0.99
N ILE A 865 -12.70 -4.17 -0.01
CA ILE A 865 -13.85 -4.99 0.43
C ILE A 865 -15.11 -4.53 -0.29
N LEU A 866 -15.82 -3.53 0.25
CA LEU A 866 -17.06 -2.92 -0.23
C LEU A 866 -17.31 -3.03 -1.75
N HIS A 867 -16.89 -2.02 -2.50
CA HIS A 867 -17.17 -1.88 -3.93
C HIS A 867 -16.68 -3.08 -4.75
N LEU A 868 -15.47 -3.57 -4.50
CA LEU A 868 -14.93 -4.68 -5.28
C LEU A 868 -15.69 -5.99 -5.01
N LEU A 869 -16.03 -6.30 -3.77
CA LEU A 869 -16.79 -7.50 -3.42
C LEU A 869 -18.21 -7.44 -4.00
N TYR A 870 -18.89 -6.30 -3.89
CA TYR A 870 -20.23 -6.11 -4.45
C TYR A 870 -20.24 -6.16 -5.97
N SER A 871 -19.23 -5.57 -6.63
CA SER A 871 -19.05 -5.67 -8.08
C SER A 871 -18.89 -7.12 -8.54
N ARG A 872 -18.09 -7.91 -7.82
CA ARG A 872 -17.90 -9.34 -8.11
C ARG A 872 -19.19 -10.12 -7.94
N PHE A 873 -19.93 -9.88 -6.86
CA PHE A 873 -21.23 -10.51 -6.62
C PHE A 873 -22.23 -10.22 -7.74
N ILE A 874 -22.43 -8.94 -8.08
CA ILE A 874 -23.39 -8.55 -9.11
C ILE A 874 -22.96 -9.02 -10.49
N TYR A 875 -21.65 -8.99 -10.81
CA TYR A 875 -21.16 -9.54 -12.07
C TYR A 875 -21.41 -11.04 -12.19
N LYS A 876 -21.17 -11.83 -11.13
CA LYS A 876 -21.47 -13.28 -11.09
C LYS A 876 -22.96 -13.57 -11.21
N PHE A 877 -23.80 -12.77 -10.58
CA PHE A 877 -25.25 -12.87 -10.73
C PHE A 877 -25.67 -12.60 -12.18
N LEU A 878 -25.22 -11.48 -12.77
CA LEU A 878 -25.57 -11.10 -14.13
C LEU A 878 -25.01 -12.06 -15.18
N SER A 879 -23.85 -12.69 -14.92
CA SER A 879 -23.28 -13.71 -15.81
C SER A 879 -24.13 -14.98 -15.88
N GLN A 880 -25.00 -15.22 -14.89
CA GLN A 880 -25.94 -16.34 -14.84
C GLN A 880 -27.35 -15.96 -15.36
N SER A 881 -27.54 -14.72 -15.81
CA SER A 881 -28.83 -14.19 -16.27
C SER A 881 -28.95 -14.15 -17.80
N GLU A 882 -30.15 -13.81 -18.29
CA GLU A 882 -30.45 -13.50 -19.69
C GLU A 882 -29.57 -12.40 -20.30
N LEU A 883 -28.89 -11.60 -19.46
CA LEU A 883 -27.98 -10.55 -19.89
C LEU A 883 -26.56 -11.05 -20.20
N SER A 884 -26.28 -12.34 -20.05
CA SER A 884 -24.99 -12.92 -20.41
C SER A 884 -25.06 -13.74 -21.70
N PRO A 885 -24.07 -13.63 -22.61
CA PRO A 885 -23.99 -14.47 -23.79
C PRO A 885 -23.54 -15.90 -23.43
N ASN A 886 -22.98 -16.12 -22.24
CA ASN A 886 -22.30 -17.34 -21.83
C ASN A 886 -22.83 -17.89 -20.50
N GLN A 887 -24.16 -18.02 -20.35
CA GLN A 887 -24.83 -18.45 -19.11
C GLN A 887 -24.32 -19.79 -18.52
N ASN A 888 -23.68 -20.63 -19.34
CA ASN A 888 -23.19 -21.95 -18.96
C ASN A 888 -21.65 -22.08 -19.02
N SER A 889 -20.92 -20.97 -19.02
CA SER A 889 -19.46 -21.02 -18.98
C SER A 889 -18.97 -21.54 -17.62
N ALA A 890 -18.04 -22.50 -17.66
CA ALA A 890 -17.35 -22.99 -16.46
C ALA A 890 -16.22 -22.04 -15.99
N ALA A 891 -15.90 -21.01 -16.77
CA ALA A 891 -14.85 -20.05 -16.42
C ALA A 891 -15.30 -19.12 -15.29
N PRO A 892 -14.40 -18.73 -14.36
CA PRO A 892 -14.69 -17.73 -13.34
C PRO A 892 -15.23 -16.43 -13.94
N ALA A 893 -16.43 -16.03 -13.50
CA ALA A 893 -17.02 -14.76 -13.89
C ALA A 893 -16.49 -13.66 -12.95
N GLU A 894 -15.55 -12.86 -13.43
CA GLU A 894 -14.95 -11.74 -12.68
C GLU A 894 -14.99 -10.44 -13.50
N PRO A 895 -15.35 -9.29 -12.90
CA PRO A 895 -15.56 -8.04 -13.62
C PRO A 895 -14.26 -7.32 -14.01
N PHE A 896 -13.14 -7.58 -13.34
CA PHE A 896 -11.88 -6.86 -13.52
C PHE A 896 -10.71 -7.83 -13.66
N LYS A 897 -10.08 -7.88 -14.84
CA LYS A 897 -8.92 -8.77 -15.09
C LYS A 897 -7.69 -8.32 -14.30
N VAL A 898 -7.33 -7.03 -14.42
CA VAL A 898 -6.21 -6.42 -13.70
C VAL A 898 -6.73 -5.31 -12.79
N LEU A 899 -6.26 -5.28 -11.53
CA LEU A 899 -6.57 -4.24 -10.56
C LEU A 899 -5.29 -3.47 -10.21
N LEU A 900 -5.27 -2.18 -10.55
CA LEU A 900 -4.20 -1.26 -10.14
C LEU A 900 -4.66 -0.43 -8.95
N SER A 901 -4.27 -0.88 -7.75
CA SER A 901 -4.54 -0.15 -6.51
C SER A 901 -3.53 0.98 -6.32
N GLN A 902 -3.95 2.24 -6.47
CA GLN A 902 -3.05 3.37 -6.18
C GLN A 902 -2.88 3.61 -4.67
N GLY A 903 -1.71 4.10 -4.29
CA GLY A 903 -1.47 4.65 -2.97
C GLY A 903 -2.14 6.02 -2.80
N MET A 904 -2.46 6.35 -1.55
CA MET A 904 -3.15 7.59 -1.21
C MET A 904 -2.27 8.82 -1.52
N VAL A 905 -2.89 9.92 -1.91
CA VAL A 905 -2.22 11.22 -2.01
C VAL A 905 -2.42 11.97 -0.70
N HIS A 906 -1.31 12.33 -0.06
CA HIS A 906 -1.29 13.07 1.18
C HIS A 906 -0.98 14.54 0.93
N GLY A 907 -1.79 15.42 1.52
CA GLY A 907 -1.59 16.87 1.51
C GLY A 907 -0.93 17.35 2.80
N LYS A 908 -0.15 18.42 2.71
CA LYS A 908 0.36 19.13 3.89
C LYS A 908 -0.83 19.64 4.71
N THR A 909 -0.88 19.26 5.98
CA THR A 909 -2.02 19.46 6.87
C THR A 909 -1.55 20.20 8.11
N PHE A 910 -2.34 21.20 8.52
CA PHE A 910 -2.05 22.04 9.66
C PHE A 910 -3.07 21.77 10.76
N THR A 911 -2.59 21.50 11.97
CA THR A 911 -3.43 21.34 13.16
C THR A 911 -2.99 22.26 14.28
N GLU A 912 -3.95 22.75 15.04
CA GLU A 912 -3.71 23.57 16.21
C GLU A 912 -3.06 22.73 17.33
N PRO A 913 -1.91 23.13 17.91
CA PRO A 913 -1.14 22.28 18.83
C PRO A 913 -1.86 21.86 20.11
N SER A 914 -2.73 22.71 20.65
CA SER A 914 -3.43 22.47 21.92
C SER A 914 -4.68 21.60 21.77
N THR A 915 -5.40 21.76 20.66
CA THR A 915 -6.71 21.10 20.45
C THR A 915 -6.64 19.94 19.47
N GLY A 916 -5.62 19.88 18.61
CA GLY A 916 -5.54 18.94 17.50
C GLY A 916 -6.51 19.25 16.36
N ARG A 917 -7.24 20.37 16.42
CA ARG A 917 -8.21 20.80 15.40
C ARG A 917 -7.50 21.11 14.08
N PHE A 918 -8.06 20.68 12.96
CA PHE A 918 -7.59 21.08 11.63
C PHE A 918 -7.82 22.58 11.39
N LEU A 919 -6.78 23.24 10.89
CA LEU A 919 -6.78 24.67 10.59
C LEU A 919 -7.21 24.91 9.14
N LEU A 920 -8.03 25.92 8.92
CA LEU A 920 -8.39 26.41 7.58
C LEU A 920 -7.17 27.06 6.91
N PRO A 921 -7.11 27.11 5.57
CA PRO A 921 -6.03 27.81 4.87
C PRO A 921 -5.93 29.30 5.26
N SER A 922 -7.06 29.93 5.58
CA SER A 922 -7.12 31.32 6.07
C SER A 922 -6.73 31.50 7.54
N GLU A 923 -6.45 30.42 8.27
CA GLU A 923 -5.97 30.46 9.66
C GLU A 923 -4.45 30.26 9.74
N VAL A 924 -3.78 30.04 8.61
CA VAL A 924 -2.34 29.76 8.54
C VAL A 924 -1.64 30.86 7.76
N ASP A 925 -0.73 31.58 8.41
CA ASP A 925 0.18 32.52 7.77
C ASP A 925 1.35 31.75 7.13
N LEU A 926 1.42 31.83 5.80
CA LEU A 926 2.45 31.22 4.95
C LEU A 926 3.41 32.25 4.35
N ALA A 927 3.48 33.48 4.89
CA ALA A 927 4.44 34.49 4.44
C ALA A 927 5.89 33.99 4.51
N ASN A 928 6.20 33.12 5.49
CA ASN A 928 7.39 32.29 5.52
C ASN A 928 6.99 30.80 5.47
N PRO A 929 7.01 30.15 4.29
CA PRO A 929 6.60 28.75 4.13
C PRO A 929 7.39 27.74 4.97
N ASP A 930 8.64 28.08 5.33
CA ASP A 930 9.51 27.23 6.16
C ASP A 930 9.19 27.34 7.65
N LYS A 931 8.46 28.40 8.05
CA LYS A 931 8.04 28.68 9.43
C LYS A 931 6.61 29.22 9.44
N PRO A 932 5.60 28.38 9.13
CA PRO A 932 4.21 28.80 9.15
C PRO A 932 3.78 29.16 10.57
N LEU A 933 2.88 30.14 10.69
CA LEU A 933 2.29 30.57 11.97
C LEU A 933 0.78 30.52 11.88
N ILE A 934 0.10 30.39 13.02
CA ILE A 934 -1.36 30.56 13.07
C ILE A 934 -1.65 32.06 12.98
N GLN A 935 -2.50 32.46 12.04
CA GLN A 935 -2.78 33.87 11.73
C GLN A 935 -3.27 34.61 12.98
N GLY A 936 -2.69 35.79 13.23
CA GLY A 936 -2.99 36.59 14.43
C GLY A 936 -2.30 36.10 15.71
N THR A 937 -1.43 35.09 15.62
CA THR A 937 -0.66 34.55 16.76
C THR A 937 0.83 34.46 16.43
N GLN A 938 1.65 34.09 17.43
CA GLN A 938 3.06 33.72 17.25
C GLN A 938 3.28 32.21 17.45
N VAL A 939 2.23 31.41 17.31
CA VAL A 939 2.25 29.96 17.53
C VAL A 939 2.41 29.23 16.20
N ALA A 940 3.34 28.27 16.15
CA ALA A 940 3.50 27.39 15.00
C ALA A 940 2.44 26.27 15.04
N PRO A 941 1.75 25.98 13.93
CA PRO A 941 0.86 24.83 13.85
C PRO A 941 1.67 23.51 13.81
N ASN A 942 1.05 22.41 14.24
CA ASN A 942 1.56 21.08 13.97
C ASN A 942 1.39 20.79 12.46
N ILE A 943 2.47 20.34 11.80
CA ILE A 943 2.48 20.05 10.36
C ILE A 943 2.66 18.55 10.14
N SER A 944 1.77 17.95 9.36
CA SER A 944 1.88 16.54 8.93
C SER A 944 1.43 16.37 7.48
N PHE A 945 1.71 15.19 6.91
CA PHE A 945 1.18 14.77 5.62
C PHE A 945 0.07 13.73 5.84
N GLU A 946 -1.16 14.12 5.53
CA GLU A 946 -2.36 13.33 5.77
C GLU A 946 -3.12 13.10 4.47
N LYS A 947 -3.91 12.01 4.39
CA LYS A 947 -4.84 11.78 3.26
C LYS A 947 -5.61 13.07 2.94
N MET A 948 -5.59 13.48 1.68
CA MET A 948 -6.35 14.65 1.23
C MET A 948 -7.84 14.44 1.46
N SER A 949 -8.49 15.38 2.13
CA SER A 949 -9.93 15.35 2.40
C SER A 949 -10.45 16.75 2.70
N LYS A 950 -11.75 16.96 2.48
CA LYS A 950 -12.41 18.25 2.74
C LYS A 950 -12.38 18.61 4.23
N SER A 951 -12.55 17.63 5.12
CA SER A 951 -12.56 17.85 6.58
C SER A 951 -11.21 18.23 7.17
N LYS A 952 -10.10 17.90 6.48
CA LYS A 952 -8.74 18.26 6.89
C LYS A 952 -8.21 19.55 6.24
N TYR A 953 -8.99 20.16 5.35
CA TYR A 953 -8.63 21.37 4.60
C TYR A 953 -7.29 21.32 3.86
N ASN A 954 -6.83 20.11 3.51
CA ASN A 954 -5.52 19.84 2.92
C ASN A 954 -5.62 19.38 1.44
N GLY A 955 -6.82 19.41 0.86
CA GLY A 955 -7.06 19.09 -0.54
C GLY A 955 -6.54 20.18 -1.46
N VAL A 956 -5.67 19.83 -2.40
CA VAL A 956 -5.16 20.75 -3.42
C VAL A 956 -5.97 20.58 -4.70
N ASP A 957 -6.51 21.69 -5.22
CA ASP A 957 -7.26 21.73 -6.48
C ASP A 957 -6.30 21.53 -7.68
N PRO A 958 -6.51 20.51 -8.54
CA PRO A 958 -5.67 20.28 -9.70
C PRO A 958 -5.63 21.46 -10.69
N THR A 959 -6.72 22.22 -10.77
CA THR A 959 -6.89 23.32 -11.73
C THR A 959 -5.96 24.49 -11.43
N THR A 960 -5.75 24.78 -10.14
CA THR A 960 -4.86 25.87 -9.72
C THR A 960 -3.41 25.54 -10.04
N VAL A 961 -3.02 24.28 -9.84
CA VAL A 961 -1.68 23.78 -10.16
C VAL A 961 -1.46 23.78 -11.69
N ALA A 962 -2.42 23.24 -12.45
CA ALA A 962 -2.35 23.20 -13.91
C ALA A 962 -2.32 24.61 -14.52
N SER A 963 -3.08 25.56 -13.99
CA SER A 963 -3.06 26.95 -14.48
C SER A 963 -1.72 27.65 -14.23
N LYS A 964 -0.99 27.23 -13.19
CA LYS A 964 0.30 27.83 -12.78
C LYS A 964 1.49 27.21 -13.50
N TYR A 965 1.51 25.88 -13.66
CA TYR A 965 2.67 25.14 -14.17
C TYR A 965 2.42 24.43 -15.51
N GLY A 966 1.18 24.39 -15.97
CA GLY A 966 0.73 23.57 -17.10
C GLY A 966 0.21 22.18 -16.66
N ALA A 967 -0.77 21.67 -17.39
CA ALA A 967 -1.39 20.38 -17.19
C ALA A 967 -0.36 19.25 -17.35
N ASP A 968 0.43 19.28 -18.42
CA ASP A 968 1.44 18.25 -18.70
C ASP A 968 2.52 18.17 -17.62
N ALA A 969 2.97 19.30 -17.08
CA ALA A 969 3.97 19.31 -16.01
C ALA A 969 3.37 18.75 -14.71
N THR A 970 2.12 19.08 -14.43
CA THR A 970 1.37 18.56 -13.27
C THR A 970 1.19 17.04 -13.36
N ARG A 971 0.81 16.53 -14.54
CA ARG A 971 0.67 15.09 -14.83
C ARG A 971 1.99 14.34 -14.69
N ALA A 972 3.06 14.84 -15.30
CA ALA A 972 4.37 14.20 -15.19
C ALA A 972 4.89 14.22 -13.74
N HIS A 973 4.64 15.31 -12.99
CA HIS A 973 5.02 15.39 -11.57
C HIS A 973 4.28 14.38 -10.70
N ILE A 974 2.95 14.22 -10.87
CA ILE A 974 2.17 13.28 -10.07
C ILE A 974 2.58 11.83 -10.33
N LEU A 975 2.97 11.49 -11.57
CA LEU A 975 3.48 10.17 -11.92
C LEU A 975 4.92 9.94 -11.42
N PHE A 976 5.76 10.97 -11.42
CA PHE A 976 7.16 10.88 -10.99
C PHE A 976 7.34 10.78 -9.47
N SER A 977 6.45 11.43 -8.71
CA SER A 977 6.63 11.65 -7.27
C SER A 977 6.70 10.35 -6.44
N ALA A 978 5.98 9.31 -6.84
CA ALA A 978 6.00 8.00 -6.16
C ALA A 978 5.51 6.87 -7.09
N PRO A 979 5.98 5.62 -6.90
CA PRO A 979 5.38 4.44 -7.53
C PRO A 979 3.87 4.37 -7.28
N VAL A 980 3.10 3.76 -8.19
CA VAL A 980 1.63 3.83 -8.15
C VAL A 980 1.05 3.32 -6.83
N SER A 981 1.57 2.22 -6.27
CA SER A 981 1.09 1.60 -5.03
C SER A 981 1.42 2.39 -3.77
N GLU A 982 2.41 3.28 -3.85
CA GLU A 982 2.96 3.99 -2.69
C GLU A 982 2.19 5.27 -2.38
N VAL A 983 2.19 5.66 -1.10
CA VAL A 983 1.67 6.96 -0.67
C VAL A 983 2.49 8.07 -1.32
N LEU A 984 1.79 9.05 -1.89
CA LEU A 984 2.40 10.22 -2.53
C LEU A 984 2.19 11.43 -1.61
N GLU A 985 3.28 11.96 -1.07
CA GLU A 985 3.26 13.24 -0.36
C GLU A 985 3.34 14.38 -1.37
N TRP A 986 2.24 15.14 -1.49
CA TRP A 986 2.13 16.18 -2.51
C TRP A 986 2.96 17.41 -2.13
N ASP A 987 3.93 17.72 -2.99
CA ASP A 987 4.79 18.88 -2.86
C ASP A 987 4.80 19.65 -4.19
N GLU A 988 4.04 20.74 -4.23
CA GLU A 988 3.90 21.61 -5.41
C GLU A 988 5.24 22.25 -5.80
N THR A 989 6.14 22.52 -4.85
CA THR A 989 7.40 23.22 -5.12
C THR A 989 8.33 22.44 -6.05
N LYS A 990 8.14 21.11 -6.14
CA LYS A 990 8.96 20.21 -6.96
C LYS A 990 8.54 20.13 -8.43
N VAL A 991 7.38 20.69 -8.80
CA VAL A 991 6.90 20.73 -10.20
C VAL A 991 7.92 21.44 -11.11
N VAL A 992 8.66 22.41 -10.57
CA VAL A 992 9.71 23.16 -11.30
C VAL A 992 10.81 22.26 -11.89
N GLY A 993 11.04 21.07 -11.31
CA GLY A 993 11.97 20.08 -11.86
C GLY A 993 11.51 19.54 -13.21
N VAL A 994 10.20 19.31 -13.34
CA VAL A 994 9.57 18.86 -14.58
C VAL A 994 9.56 19.98 -15.63
N GLU A 995 9.25 21.21 -15.24
CA GLU A 995 9.32 22.35 -16.17
C GLU A 995 10.72 22.54 -16.75
N ARG A 996 11.77 22.36 -15.94
CA ARG A 996 13.17 22.40 -16.42
C ARG A 996 13.46 21.29 -17.42
N TRP A 997 12.96 20.09 -17.18
CA TRP A 997 13.10 18.98 -18.12
C TRP A 997 12.36 19.27 -19.44
N PHE A 998 11.12 19.75 -19.38
CA PHE A 998 10.34 20.11 -20.57
C PHE A 998 10.97 21.23 -21.37
N ASN A 999 11.54 22.24 -20.72
CA ASN A 999 12.29 23.29 -21.41
C ASN A 999 13.54 22.74 -22.13
N ARG A 1000 14.24 21.77 -21.54
CA ARG A 1000 15.37 21.09 -22.21
C ARG A 1000 14.90 20.29 -23.43
N LEU A 1001 13.81 19.53 -23.29
CA LEU A 1001 13.22 18.79 -24.41
C LEU A 1001 12.77 19.72 -25.53
N TRP A 1002 12.08 20.82 -25.20
CA TRP A 1002 11.65 21.82 -26.17
C TRP A 1002 12.81 22.45 -26.93
N LYS A 1003 13.92 22.75 -26.24
CA LYS A 1003 15.14 23.22 -26.89
C LYS A 1003 15.73 22.15 -27.80
N LEU A 1004 15.85 20.91 -27.32
CA LEU A 1004 16.36 19.79 -28.11
C LEU A 1004 15.57 19.57 -29.40
N VAL A 1005 14.24 19.70 -29.36
CA VAL A 1005 13.38 19.58 -30.55
C VAL A 1005 13.60 20.74 -31.54
N GLN A 1006 13.73 21.98 -31.06
CA GLN A 1006 14.06 23.13 -31.91
C GLN A 1006 15.43 22.97 -32.58
N ASP A 1007 16.46 22.61 -31.81
CA ASP A 1007 17.81 22.40 -32.31
C ASP A 1007 17.84 21.24 -33.34
N THR A 1008 17.06 20.18 -33.08
CA THR A 1008 16.86 19.07 -34.03
C THR A 1008 16.18 19.52 -35.30
N GLN A 1009 15.06 20.25 -35.21
CA GLN A 1009 14.33 20.74 -36.37
C GLN A 1009 15.20 21.61 -37.27
N GLN A 1010 16.03 22.48 -36.67
CA GLN A 1010 16.99 23.28 -37.41
C GLN A 1010 18.01 22.40 -38.13
N THR A 1011 18.60 21.43 -37.43
CA THR A 1011 19.59 20.49 -38.00
C THR A 1011 19.00 19.68 -39.16
N LEU A 1012 17.77 19.17 -39.01
CA LEU A 1012 17.08 18.41 -40.07
C LEU A 1012 16.78 19.28 -41.29
N THR A 1013 16.42 20.55 -41.07
CA THR A 1013 16.18 21.52 -42.14
C THR A 1013 17.46 21.84 -42.90
N GLU A 1014 18.57 22.10 -42.19
CA GLU A 1014 19.88 22.34 -42.79
C GLU A 1014 20.38 21.12 -43.59
N ALA A 1015 20.09 19.91 -43.11
CA ALA A 1015 20.41 18.66 -43.80
C ALA A 1015 19.45 18.31 -44.95
N SER A 1016 18.40 19.11 -45.20
CA SER A 1016 17.32 18.80 -46.16
C SER A 1016 16.68 17.43 -45.96
N PHE A 1017 16.63 16.97 -44.70
CA PHE A 1017 16.00 15.70 -44.33
C PHE A 1017 14.48 15.87 -44.39
N SER A 1018 13.77 14.95 -45.05
CA SER A 1018 12.30 14.98 -45.17
C SER A 1018 11.70 13.60 -44.94
N VAL A 1019 10.45 13.58 -44.47
CA VAL A 1019 9.67 12.37 -44.18
C VAL A 1019 8.31 12.56 -44.82
N SER A 1020 7.83 11.58 -45.59
CA SER A 1020 6.56 11.72 -46.28
C SER A 1020 5.37 11.58 -45.31
N GLU A 1021 4.23 12.17 -45.66
CA GLU A 1021 2.99 11.99 -44.88
C GLU A 1021 2.57 10.51 -44.81
N ALA A 1022 2.83 9.75 -45.87
CA ALA A 1022 2.56 8.31 -45.91
C ALA A 1022 3.42 7.55 -44.88
N ASP A 1023 4.68 7.95 -44.69
CA ASP A 1023 5.58 7.34 -43.69
C ASP A 1023 5.17 7.69 -42.26
N LEU A 1024 4.63 8.89 -42.03
CA LEU A 1024 4.10 9.29 -40.72
C LEU A 1024 2.80 8.57 -40.35
N LYS A 1025 1.98 8.23 -41.35
CA LYS A 1025 0.72 7.48 -41.20
C LYS A 1025 0.89 5.97 -41.33
N SER A 1026 2.06 5.52 -41.78
CA SER A 1026 2.36 4.11 -42.00
C SER A 1026 2.14 3.30 -40.73
N SER A 1027 1.59 2.09 -40.88
CA SER A 1027 1.52 1.10 -39.80
C SER A 1027 2.89 0.52 -39.42
N THR A 1028 3.96 0.89 -40.16
CA THR A 1028 5.33 0.56 -39.76
C THR A 1028 5.72 1.34 -38.53
N THR A 1029 6.33 0.67 -37.56
CA THR A 1029 6.64 1.19 -36.22
C THR A 1029 7.63 2.36 -36.22
N HIS A 1030 8.36 2.55 -37.31
CA HIS A 1030 9.16 3.74 -37.60
C HIS A 1030 8.91 4.19 -39.04
N ALA A 1031 8.92 5.51 -39.26
CA ALA A 1031 8.75 6.12 -40.57
C ALA A 1031 9.95 5.86 -41.52
N THR A 1032 11.12 5.48 -40.98
CA THR A 1032 12.32 5.20 -41.77
C THR A 1032 13.14 4.10 -41.07
N PRO A 1033 13.61 3.06 -41.79
CA PRO A 1033 14.44 2.02 -41.18
C PRO A 1033 15.84 2.52 -40.84
N LEU A 1034 16.53 1.85 -39.92
CA LEU A 1034 17.95 2.07 -39.67
C LEU A 1034 18.79 1.72 -40.92
N PRO A 1035 20.00 2.27 -41.07
CA PRO A 1035 20.95 1.85 -42.10
C PRO A 1035 21.20 0.35 -42.07
N SER A 1036 21.36 -0.28 -43.24
CA SER A 1036 21.57 -1.73 -43.37
C SER A 1036 22.87 -2.21 -42.73
N SER A 1037 23.90 -1.36 -42.69
CA SER A 1037 25.15 -1.61 -41.97
C SER A 1037 25.19 -0.80 -40.68
N LEU A 1038 25.04 -1.49 -39.55
CA LEU A 1038 25.15 -0.89 -38.22
C LEU A 1038 26.61 -0.68 -37.78
N GLN A 1039 27.58 -1.27 -38.49
CA GLN A 1039 29.00 -1.13 -38.20
C GLN A 1039 29.57 0.23 -38.62
N ASP A 1040 28.88 0.95 -39.51
CA ASP A 1040 29.34 2.23 -40.03
C ASP A 1040 28.83 3.44 -39.22
N LEU A 1041 27.97 3.21 -38.21
CA LEU A 1041 27.49 4.29 -37.34
C LEU A 1041 28.65 4.91 -36.56
N SER A 1042 28.66 6.23 -36.37
CA SER A 1042 29.58 6.86 -35.42
C SER A 1042 29.28 6.40 -33.99
N ASP A 1043 30.22 6.55 -33.06
CA ASP A 1043 30.00 6.21 -31.64
C ASP A 1043 28.80 6.98 -31.07
N SER A 1044 28.67 8.26 -31.43
CA SER A 1044 27.54 9.10 -31.02
C SER A 1044 26.20 8.61 -31.60
N ASP A 1045 26.18 8.15 -32.85
CA ASP A 1045 24.97 7.57 -33.45
C ASP A 1045 24.62 6.22 -32.78
N ALA A 1046 25.62 5.39 -32.53
CA ALA A 1046 25.43 4.09 -31.86
C ALA A 1046 24.88 4.28 -30.43
N ASP A 1047 25.42 5.22 -29.67
CA ASP A 1047 24.94 5.56 -28.33
C ASP A 1047 23.49 6.08 -28.33
N ALA A 1048 23.15 6.96 -29.30
CA ALA A 1048 21.80 7.47 -29.44
C ALA A 1048 20.78 6.36 -29.79
N VAL A 1049 21.16 5.43 -30.69
CA VAL A 1049 20.34 4.27 -31.05
C VAL A 1049 20.15 3.34 -29.84
N LEU A 1050 21.22 3.01 -29.11
CA LEU A 1050 21.15 2.14 -27.93
C LEU A 1050 20.32 2.77 -26.80
N ALA A 1051 20.54 4.04 -26.50
CA ALA A 1051 19.77 4.76 -25.48
C ALA A 1051 18.27 4.78 -25.84
N THR A 1052 17.95 5.07 -27.11
CA THR A 1052 16.57 5.06 -27.62
C THR A 1052 15.95 3.67 -27.55
N HIS A 1053 16.66 2.65 -28.05
CA HIS A 1053 16.22 1.25 -28.00
C HIS A 1053 15.89 0.81 -26.56
N ASN A 1054 16.82 1.02 -25.63
CA ASN A 1054 16.66 0.61 -24.23
C ASN A 1054 15.51 1.34 -23.56
N THR A 1055 15.32 2.63 -23.87
CA THR A 1055 14.21 3.42 -23.34
C THR A 1055 12.87 2.93 -23.87
N ILE A 1056 12.77 2.61 -25.17
CA ILE A 1056 11.55 2.04 -25.75
C ILE A 1056 11.21 0.72 -25.07
N ALA A 1057 12.19 -0.19 -24.91
CA ALA A 1057 11.99 -1.47 -24.25
C ALA A 1057 11.53 -1.30 -22.79
N SER A 1058 12.23 -0.46 -22.02
CA SER A 1058 11.92 -0.20 -20.60
C SER A 1058 10.52 0.40 -20.42
N VAL A 1059 10.21 1.46 -21.17
CA VAL A 1059 8.93 2.18 -21.06
C VAL A 1059 7.76 1.30 -21.50
N THR A 1060 7.90 0.57 -22.61
CA THR A 1060 6.86 -0.34 -23.12
C THR A 1060 6.58 -1.44 -22.10
N THR A 1061 7.63 -2.13 -21.62
CA THR A 1061 7.50 -3.19 -20.61
C THR A 1061 6.88 -2.68 -19.31
N CYS A 1062 7.24 -1.46 -18.89
CA CYS A 1062 6.66 -0.86 -17.70
C CYS A 1062 5.17 -0.60 -17.86
N ILE A 1063 4.72 0.07 -18.92
CA ILE A 1063 3.29 0.40 -19.07
C ILE A 1063 2.44 -0.86 -19.29
N GLU A 1064 2.94 -1.83 -20.05
CA GLU A 1064 2.21 -3.05 -20.43
C GLU A 1064 2.17 -4.08 -19.29
N SER A 1065 3.31 -4.35 -18.64
CA SER A 1065 3.46 -5.49 -17.72
C SER A 1065 3.68 -5.09 -16.26
N ASN A 1066 4.14 -3.87 -15.97
CA ASN A 1066 4.39 -3.41 -14.61
C ASN A 1066 4.03 -1.93 -14.41
N PRO A 1067 2.74 -1.56 -14.56
CA PRO A 1067 2.31 -0.16 -14.47
C PRO A 1067 2.47 0.43 -13.06
N TYR A 1068 2.87 -0.37 -12.06
CA TYR A 1068 3.28 0.16 -10.76
C TYR A 1068 4.53 1.03 -10.81
N GLY A 1069 5.37 0.84 -11.85
CA GLY A 1069 6.62 1.55 -12.07
C GLY A 1069 6.54 2.85 -12.88
N LEU A 1070 5.37 3.47 -13.08
CA LEU A 1070 5.25 4.67 -13.95
C LEU A 1070 6.19 5.84 -13.61
N ASN A 1071 6.71 5.92 -12.38
CA ASN A 1071 7.74 6.89 -12.01
C ASN A 1071 9.10 6.63 -12.71
N THR A 1072 9.43 5.37 -13.01
CA THR A 1072 10.65 5.01 -13.76
C THR A 1072 10.52 5.39 -15.22
N VAL A 1073 9.31 5.36 -15.79
CA VAL A 1073 9.06 5.88 -17.15
C VAL A 1073 9.49 7.34 -17.25
N ILE A 1074 9.06 8.20 -16.32
CA ILE A 1074 9.48 9.61 -16.29
C ILE A 1074 11.01 9.74 -16.17
N SER A 1075 11.62 8.89 -15.34
CA SER A 1075 13.07 8.87 -15.15
C SER A 1075 13.81 8.49 -16.43
N ASP A 1076 13.34 7.49 -17.16
CA ASP A 1076 13.98 6.99 -18.37
C ASP A 1076 13.82 7.98 -19.54
N LEU A 1077 12.65 8.61 -19.70
CA LEU A 1077 12.48 9.70 -20.68
C LEU A 1077 13.35 10.91 -20.37
N THR A 1078 13.53 11.23 -19.07
CA THR A 1078 14.46 12.29 -18.64
C THR A 1078 15.90 11.95 -18.98
N LYS A 1079 16.34 10.70 -18.73
CA LYS A 1079 17.69 10.23 -19.10
C LYS A 1079 17.89 10.29 -20.62
N LEU A 1080 16.95 9.77 -21.40
CA LEU A 1080 17.03 9.80 -22.86
C LEU A 1080 17.14 11.24 -23.37
N THR A 1081 16.32 12.17 -22.84
CA THR A 1081 16.39 13.59 -23.17
C THR A 1081 17.79 14.16 -22.88
N ASN A 1082 18.36 13.86 -21.72
CA ASN A 1082 19.67 14.37 -21.34
C ASN A 1082 20.80 13.77 -22.21
N THR A 1083 20.72 12.48 -22.55
CA THR A 1083 21.69 11.80 -23.43
C THR A 1083 21.68 12.45 -24.81
N LEU A 1084 20.50 12.59 -25.42
CA LEU A 1084 20.35 13.17 -26.76
C LEU A 1084 20.74 14.67 -26.80
N ALA A 1085 20.52 15.41 -25.71
CA ALA A 1085 20.92 16.81 -25.61
C ALA A 1085 22.44 17.00 -25.40
N SER A 1086 23.11 16.07 -24.73
CA SER A 1086 24.54 16.18 -24.41
C SER A 1086 25.43 15.66 -25.54
N THR A 1087 24.96 14.65 -26.27
CA THR A 1087 25.70 14.02 -27.37
C THR A 1087 24.75 13.82 -28.56
N PRO A 1088 24.43 14.89 -29.31
CA PRO A 1088 23.50 14.81 -30.44
C PRO A 1088 24.05 13.90 -31.54
N ALA A 1089 23.20 13.02 -32.06
CA ALA A 1089 23.54 12.15 -33.17
C ALA A 1089 23.89 12.99 -34.42
N PRO A 1090 25.08 12.84 -35.03
CA PRO A 1090 25.46 13.60 -36.21
C PRO A 1090 24.66 13.20 -37.45
N SER A 1091 24.16 11.96 -37.51
CA SER A 1091 23.31 11.51 -38.62
C SER A 1091 21.89 12.09 -38.49
N PRO A 1092 21.39 12.84 -39.51
CA PRO A 1092 20.04 13.39 -39.49
C PRO A 1092 18.96 12.31 -39.29
N LEU A 1093 19.16 11.14 -39.88
CA LEU A 1093 18.25 10.00 -39.74
C LEU A 1093 18.19 9.49 -38.29
N ILE A 1094 19.35 9.27 -37.66
CA ILE A 1094 19.42 8.74 -36.29
C ILE A 1094 18.86 9.77 -35.31
N LEU A 1095 19.20 11.04 -35.50
CA LEU A 1095 18.66 12.15 -34.71
C LEU A 1095 17.13 12.18 -34.80
N TYR A 1096 16.58 12.13 -36.02
CA TYR A 1096 15.14 12.09 -36.24
C TYR A 1096 14.48 10.87 -35.56
N LEU A 1097 15.01 9.67 -35.75
CA LEU A 1097 14.46 8.44 -35.15
C LEU A 1097 14.44 8.50 -33.62
N SER A 1098 15.49 9.07 -33.03
CA SER A 1098 15.64 9.19 -31.58
C SER A 1098 14.64 10.18 -30.99
N ILE A 1099 14.52 11.37 -31.59
CA ILE A 1099 13.59 12.41 -31.15
C ILE A 1099 12.14 12.03 -31.43
N SER A 1100 11.82 11.47 -32.60
CA SER A 1100 10.49 10.95 -32.94
C SER A 1100 10.04 9.86 -31.94
N SER A 1101 10.96 8.97 -31.54
CA SER A 1101 10.64 7.94 -30.54
C SER A 1101 10.44 8.53 -29.14
N LEU A 1102 11.30 9.45 -28.71
CA LEU A 1102 11.15 10.17 -27.44
C LEU A 1102 9.78 10.87 -27.34
N LEU A 1103 9.36 11.58 -28.39
CA LEU A 1103 8.08 12.28 -28.41
C LEU A 1103 6.89 11.31 -28.32
N ARG A 1104 6.93 10.19 -29.04
CA ARG A 1104 5.86 9.19 -29.00
C ARG A 1104 5.76 8.48 -27.65
N LEU A 1105 6.89 8.20 -26.99
CA LEU A 1105 6.90 7.66 -25.63
C LEU A 1105 6.39 8.68 -24.59
N LEU A 1106 6.62 9.97 -24.82
CA LEU A 1106 6.17 11.06 -23.95
C LEU A 1106 4.67 11.36 -24.11
N ALA A 1107 4.09 11.12 -25.29
CA ALA A 1107 2.73 11.55 -25.65
C ALA A 1107 1.62 11.09 -24.67
N PRO A 1108 1.64 9.87 -24.10
CA PRO A 1108 0.66 9.51 -23.07
C PRO A 1108 0.75 10.33 -21.78
N ILE A 1109 1.95 10.82 -21.44
CA ILE A 1109 2.24 11.52 -20.19
C ILE A 1109 2.00 13.02 -20.34
N ALA A 1110 2.58 13.62 -21.39
CA ALA A 1110 2.53 15.04 -21.68
C ALA A 1110 1.96 15.26 -23.10
N PRO A 1111 0.65 15.04 -23.28
CA PRO A 1111 0.02 15.04 -24.61
C PRO A 1111 0.14 16.37 -25.35
N ALA A 1112 0.07 17.52 -24.67
CA ALA A 1112 0.11 18.83 -25.32
C ALA A 1112 1.55 19.17 -25.77
N LEU A 1113 2.54 19.00 -24.91
CA LEU A 1113 3.95 19.21 -25.21
C LEU A 1113 4.45 18.28 -26.31
N ALA A 1114 4.09 16.99 -26.24
CA ALA A 1114 4.47 16.02 -27.25
C ALA A 1114 3.85 16.37 -28.61
N SER A 1115 2.57 16.77 -28.64
CA SER A 1115 1.89 17.15 -29.88
C SER A 1115 2.47 18.43 -30.49
N GLU A 1116 2.81 19.44 -29.68
CA GLU A 1116 3.49 20.65 -30.15
C GLU A 1116 4.86 20.36 -30.73
N SER A 1117 5.64 19.57 -29.99
CA SER A 1117 6.97 19.16 -30.39
C SER A 1117 6.92 18.33 -31.68
N TRP A 1118 5.87 17.52 -31.85
CA TRP A 1118 5.62 16.74 -33.06
C TRP A 1118 5.29 17.63 -34.26
N GLU A 1119 4.39 18.61 -34.12
CA GLU A 1119 4.11 19.58 -35.18
C GLU A 1119 5.37 20.38 -35.56
N LEU A 1120 6.14 20.82 -34.56
CA LEU A 1120 7.37 21.57 -34.77
C LEU A 1120 8.43 20.74 -35.52
N LEU A 1121 8.67 19.50 -35.10
CA LEU A 1121 9.66 18.61 -35.72
C LEU A 1121 9.38 18.40 -37.22
N HIS A 1122 8.10 18.47 -37.64
CA HIS A 1122 7.66 18.22 -39.01
C HIS A 1122 7.24 19.49 -39.78
N ALA A 1123 7.44 20.69 -39.21
CA ALA A 1123 6.97 21.94 -39.81
C ALA A 1123 7.64 22.30 -41.15
N THR A 1124 8.87 21.81 -41.39
CA THR A 1124 9.65 22.09 -42.61
C THR A 1124 9.77 20.88 -43.55
N THR A 1125 9.33 19.70 -43.14
CA THR A 1125 9.47 18.45 -43.91
C THR A 1125 8.25 18.14 -44.79
N ASN A 1126 7.14 18.86 -44.62
CA ASN A 1126 5.94 18.71 -45.43
C ASN A 1126 5.87 19.78 -46.53
N THR A 1127 6.35 19.45 -47.73
CA THR A 1127 6.40 20.36 -48.89
C THR A 1127 5.06 20.47 -49.65
N ALA A 1128 4.01 19.80 -49.17
CA ALA A 1128 2.65 19.92 -49.69
C ALA A 1128 1.70 20.47 -48.61
N THR A 1129 0.61 21.10 -49.06
CA THR A 1129 -0.45 21.79 -48.31
C THR A 1129 -1.24 20.94 -47.29
N THR A 1130 -0.67 19.88 -46.72
CA THR A 1130 -1.33 18.97 -45.78
C THR A 1130 -0.87 19.17 -44.33
N GLN A 1131 -1.84 19.15 -43.42
CA GLN A 1131 -1.64 19.25 -41.97
C GLN A 1131 -0.87 18.04 -41.44
N VAL A 1132 0.14 18.25 -40.59
CA VAL A 1132 0.90 17.17 -39.93
C VAL A 1132 -0.07 16.24 -39.17
N PRO A 1133 -0.02 14.91 -39.37
CA PRO A 1133 -0.88 13.97 -38.66
C PRO A 1133 -0.68 14.05 -37.14
N SER A 1134 -1.76 13.80 -36.38
CA SER A 1134 -1.69 13.77 -34.92
C SER A 1134 -0.70 12.72 -34.45
N ILE A 1135 0.11 13.04 -33.43
CA ILE A 1135 1.02 12.07 -32.81
C ILE A 1135 0.30 10.82 -32.30
N PHE A 1136 -0.98 10.94 -31.89
CA PHE A 1136 -1.80 9.82 -31.43
C PHE A 1136 -2.30 8.92 -32.58
N SER A 1137 -2.20 9.38 -33.83
CA SER A 1137 -2.42 8.53 -35.01
C SER A 1137 -1.16 7.77 -35.44
N SER A 1138 0.01 8.16 -34.92
CA SER A 1138 1.27 7.45 -35.15
C SER A 1138 1.37 6.23 -34.24
N PRO A 1139 1.89 5.09 -34.73
CA PRO A 1139 2.03 3.89 -33.91
C PRO A 1139 3.05 4.10 -32.78
N TRP A 1140 2.84 3.38 -31.67
CA TRP A 1140 3.81 3.26 -30.58
C TRP A 1140 5.17 2.76 -31.12
N PRO A 1141 6.30 3.36 -30.72
CA PRO A 1141 7.61 2.96 -31.24
C PRO A 1141 7.95 1.53 -30.86
N SER A 1142 8.46 0.75 -31.82
CA SER A 1142 9.09 -0.54 -31.52
C SER A 1142 10.56 -0.37 -31.15
N THR A 1143 11.16 -1.39 -30.55
CA THR A 1143 12.61 -1.42 -30.36
C THR A 1143 13.32 -1.33 -31.71
N LEU A 1144 14.31 -0.43 -31.81
CA LEU A 1144 15.02 -0.13 -33.07
C LEU A 1144 15.93 -1.26 -33.55
N LEU A 1145 16.30 -2.19 -32.66
CA LEU A 1145 17.28 -3.24 -32.91
C LEU A 1145 16.65 -4.58 -32.53
N THR A 1146 17.09 -5.66 -33.18
CA THR A 1146 16.91 -7.02 -32.65
C THR A 1146 17.80 -7.23 -31.43
N PRO A 1147 17.53 -8.24 -30.58
CA PRO A 1147 18.40 -8.55 -29.43
C PRO A 1147 19.87 -8.72 -29.82
N ASP A 1148 20.15 -9.47 -30.89
CA ASP A 1148 21.51 -9.70 -31.39
C ASP A 1148 22.17 -8.41 -31.88
N GLN A 1149 21.43 -7.54 -32.59
CA GLN A 1149 21.95 -6.24 -33.02
C GLN A 1149 22.22 -5.31 -31.84
N ALA A 1150 21.37 -5.32 -30.80
CA ALA A 1150 21.58 -4.53 -29.59
C ALA A 1150 22.84 -4.99 -28.85
N GLU A 1151 23.07 -6.29 -28.76
CA GLU A 1151 24.28 -6.87 -28.16
C GLU A 1151 25.54 -6.51 -28.96
N ASN A 1152 25.50 -6.70 -30.28
CA ASN A 1152 26.60 -6.37 -31.19
C ASN A 1152 26.91 -4.87 -31.24
N LEU A 1153 25.89 -4.00 -31.26
CA LEU A 1153 26.10 -2.55 -31.26
C LEU A 1153 26.63 -2.09 -29.89
N SER A 1154 26.13 -2.72 -28.81
CA SER A 1154 26.68 -2.50 -27.46
C SER A 1154 28.13 -2.96 -27.34
N SER A 1155 28.60 -3.87 -28.19
CA SER A 1155 29.99 -4.36 -28.18
C SER A 1155 30.96 -3.55 -29.05
N ARG A 1156 30.47 -2.67 -29.92
CA ARG A 1156 31.32 -1.72 -30.69
C ARG A 1156 32.02 -0.72 -29.76
N GLY A 1157 31.36 -0.34 -28.68
CA GLY A 1157 31.98 0.42 -27.61
C GLY A 1157 32.93 -0.47 -26.80
N GLY A 1158 34.09 0.07 -26.45
CA GLY A 1158 34.91 -0.55 -25.43
C GLY A 1158 34.08 -0.74 -24.15
N GLN A 1159 34.23 -1.87 -23.49
CA GLN A 1159 33.65 -2.06 -22.18
C GLN A 1159 34.38 -1.16 -21.18
N THR A 1160 33.63 -0.24 -20.57
CA THR A 1160 34.10 0.45 -19.38
C THR A 1160 34.16 -0.53 -18.23
N VAL A 1161 35.37 -0.73 -17.72
CA VAL A 1161 35.70 -1.54 -16.56
C VAL A 1161 36.06 -0.60 -15.43
N ALA A 1162 35.22 -0.59 -14.41
CA ALA A 1162 35.60 0.02 -13.15
C ALA A 1162 36.78 -0.77 -12.56
N VAL A 1163 37.88 -0.10 -12.21
CA VAL A 1163 39.03 -0.72 -11.55
C VAL A 1163 38.99 -0.37 -10.08
N GLN A 1164 38.79 -1.38 -9.24
CA GLN A 1164 38.86 -1.25 -7.79
C GLN A 1164 40.17 -1.85 -7.26
N ILE A 1165 40.73 -1.19 -6.25
CA ILE A 1165 41.83 -1.72 -5.45
C ILE A 1165 41.32 -1.83 -4.02
N ASN A 1166 41.28 -3.04 -3.47
CA ASN A 1166 40.72 -3.33 -2.14
C ASN A 1166 39.31 -2.73 -1.96
N GLY A 1167 38.46 -2.88 -2.98
CA GLY A 1167 37.08 -2.38 -2.98
C GLY A 1167 36.89 -0.87 -3.22
N LYS A 1168 37.98 -0.09 -3.39
CA LYS A 1168 37.90 1.36 -3.69
C LYS A 1168 38.05 1.60 -5.19
N LEU A 1169 37.10 2.29 -5.83
CA LEU A 1169 37.20 2.67 -7.24
C LEU A 1169 38.40 3.62 -7.43
N ARG A 1170 39.31 3.30 -8.36
CA ARG A 1170 40.54 4.07 -8.63
C ARG A 1170 40.51 4.77 -9.97
N CYS A 1171 40.04 4.04 -10.98
CA CYS A 1171 39.80 4.55 -12.32
C CYS A 1171 38.67 3.75 -12.95
N ALA A 1172 38.16 4.26 -14.06
CA ALA A 1172 37.31 3.50 -14.97
C ALA A 1172 38.03 3.52 -16.31
N VAL A 1173 38.43 2.34 -16.78
CA VAL A 1173 39.18 2.21 -18.03
C VAL A 1173 38.28 1.60 -19.08
N THR A 1174 38.38 2.07 -20.31
CA THR A 1174 37.65 1.49 -21.43
C THR A 1174 38.58 0.50 -22.12
N ILE A 1175 38.23 -0.78 -22.11
CA ILE A 1175 38.95 -1.84 -22.82
C ILE A 1175 38.10 -2.36 -23.99
N PRO A 1176 38.67 -2.99 -25.02
CA PRO A 1176 37.88 -3.72 -26.02
C PRO A 1176 36.98 -4.78 -25.34
N ARG A 1177 35.91 -5.23 -26.00
CA ARG A 1177 35.19 -6.44 -25.57
C ARG A 1177 35.79 -7.68 -26.22
N MET A 1178 35.76 -8.82 -25.51
CA MET A 1178 36.28 -10.09 -26.04
C MET A 1178 35.31 -10.62 -27.10
N GLU A 1179 35.79 -10.84 -28.34
CA GLU A 1179 35.01 -11.50 -29.39
C GLU A 1179 34.86 -12.98 -29.04
N THR A 1180 33.64 -13.43 -28.73
CA THR A 1180 33.39 -14.85 -28.43
C THR A 1180 33.18 -15.61 -29.74
N PRO A 1181 33.89 -16.73 -30.02
CA PRO A 1181 33.63 -17.52 -31.22
C PRO A 1181 32.25 -18.20 -31.13
N THR A 1182 31.48 -18.09 -32.19
CA THR A 1182 30.22 -18.80 -32.40
C THR A 1182 30.49 -20.30 -32.66
N ALA A 1183 30.64 -21.12 -31.61
CA ALA A 1183 30.30 -22.56 -31.63
C ALA A 1183 30.60 -23.28 -30.29
N SER A 1184 29.55 -23.85 -29.70
CA SER A 1184 29.49 -25.10 -28.90
C SER A 1184 30.79 -25.69 -28.31
N GLN A 1185 31.37 -25.08 -27.28
CA GLN A 1185 32.23 -25.77 -26.31
C GLN A 1185 31.86 -25.37 -24.86
N GLY A 1186 32.10 -26.27 -23.91
CA GLY A 1186 31.42 -26.33 -22.59
C GLY A 1186 31.47 -25.07 -21.73
N LYS A 1187 30.32 -24.75 -21.10
CA LYS A 1187 30.03 -23.54 -20.29
C LYS A 1187 30.99 -23.21 -19.12
N ASN A 1188 31.91 -24.09 -18.75
CA ASN A 1188 32.81 -23.87 -17.61
C ASN A 1188 34.25 -23.50 -17.98
N ALA A 1189 34.70 -23.72 -19.22
CA ALA A 1189 36.07 -23.39 -19.63
C ALA A 1189 36.20 -21.91 -20.04
N HIS A 1190 35.16 -21.34 -20.66
CA HIS A 1190 35.19 -19.97 -21.16
C HIS A 1190 35.25 -18.87 -20.07
N SER A 1191 34.86 -19.15 -18.81
CA SER A 1191 34.77 -18.10 -17.79
C SER A 1191 36.11 -17.66 -17.21
N GLN A 1192 37.16 -18.50 -17.26
CA GLN A 1192 38.48 -18.12 -16.73
C GLN A 1192 39.30 -17.37 -17.78
N GLU A 1193 39.26 -17.82 -19.04
CA GLU A 1193 39.92 -17.13 -20.16
C GLU A 1193 39.39 -15.71 -20.36
N GLU A 1194 38.07 -15.51 -20.25
CA GLU A 1194 37.46 -14.18 -20.33
C GLU A 1194 37.92 -13.25 -19.19
N GLN A 1195 38.00 -13.78 -17.97
CA GLN A 1195 38.46 -13.00 -16.81
C GLN A 1195 39.94 -12.61 -16.96
N ASP A 1196 40.79 -13.54 -17.37
CA ASP A 1196 42.22 -13.29 -17.57
C ASP A 1196 42.44 -12.29 -18.72
N TRP A 1197 41.65 -12.40 -19.80
CA TRP A 1197 41.69 -11.46 -20.91
C TRP A 1197 41.33 -10.04 -20.48
N ILE A 1198 40.23 -9.86 -19.73
CA ILE A 1198 39.77 -8.56 -19.22
C ILE A 1198 40.86 -7.94 -18.33
N VAL A 1199 41.43 -8.72 -17.41
CA VAL A 1199 42.47 -8.25 -16.50
C VAL A 1199 43.71 -7.80 -17.27
N ASN A 1200 44.14 -8.57 -18.28
CA ASN A 1200 45.28 -8.21 -19.11
C ASN A 1200 45.04 -6.91 -19.89
N ARG A 1201 43.86 -6.75 -20.50
CA ARG A 1201 43.51 -5.51 -21.20
C ARG A 1201 43.48 -4.30 -20.26
N VAL A 1202 42.98 -4.47 -19.03
CA VAL A 1202 43.01 -3.41 -18.01
C VAL A 1202 44.47 -3.01 -17.69
N LEU A 1203 45.38 -3.97 -17.54
CA LEU A 1203 46.80 -3.70 -17.26
C LEU A 1203 47.56 -3.02 -18.41
N GLU A 1204 47.06 -3.14 -19.64
CA GLU A 1204 47.62 -2.48 -20.82
C GLU A 1204 47.18 -1.01 -20.94
N THR A 1205 46.08 -0.62 -20.31
CA THR A 1205 45.68 0.79 -20.25
C THR A 1205 46.63 1.59 -19.37
N ALA A 1206 46.92 2.85 -19.75
CA ALA A 1206 47.83 3.71 -18.99
C ALA A 1206 47.39 3.90 -17.52
N GLU A 1207 46.09 4.12 -17.30
CA GLU A 1207 45.54 4.29 -15.96
C GLU A 1207 45.52 2.99 -15.15
N GLY A 1208 45.17 1.86 -15.79
CA GLY A 1208 45.20 0.55 -15.14
C GLY A 1208 46.61 0.13 -14.77
N ASN A 1209 47.60 0.34 -15.65
CA ASN A 1209 49.01 0.08 -15.38
C ASN A 1209 49.53 0.94 -14.22
N SER A 1210 49.27 2.25 -14.26
CA SER A 1210 49.73 3.16 -13.21
C SER A 1210 49.15 2.79 -11.84
N TRP A 1211 47.87 2.41 -11.77
CA TRP A 1211 47.26 2.00 -10.52
C TRP A 1211 47.66 0.59 -10.07
N LEU A 1212 47.80 -0.37 -10.97
CA LEU A 1212 47.96 -1.79 -10.63
C LEU A 1212 49.41 -2.30 -10.61
N ARG A 1213 50.36 -1.60 -11.26
CA ARG A 1213 51.79 -1.96 -11.33
C ARG A 1213 52.72 -0.89 -10.76
N GLU A 1214 52.49 0.38 -11.08
CA GLU A 1214 53.41 1.46 -10.63
C GLU A 1214 53.13 1.87 -9.19
N LYS A 1215 51.86 2.14 -8.87
CA LYS A 1215 51.43 2.57 -7.53
C LYS A 1215 51.19 1.41 -6.57
N ASN A 1216 51.00 0.20 -7.11
CA ASN A 1216 50.82 -1.02 -6.34
C ASN A 1216 51.59 -2.15 -7.02
N ASP A 1217 52.18 -3.04 -6.24
CA ASP A 1217 53.04 -4.11 -6.75
C ASP A 1217 52.18 -5.29 -7.25
N TRP A 1218 51.95 -5.36 -8.56
CA TRP A 1218 51.07 -6.36 -9.19
C TRP A 1218 51.38 -7.79 -8.75
N GLU A 1219 52.65 -8.12 -8.51
CA GLU A 1219 53.06 -9.47 -8.11
C GLU A 1219 52.71 -9.81 -6.65
N LYS A 1220 52.37 -8.81 -5.83
CA LYS A 1220 51.87 -9.02 -4.46
C LYS A 1220 50.36 -9.15 -4.37
N ARG A 1221 49.63 -9.11 -5.49
CA ARG A 1221 48.17 -9.25 -5.50
C ARG A 1221 47.73 -10.60 -4.88
N ARG A 1222 46.87 -10.55 -3.88
CA ARG A 1222 46.27 -11.74 -3.24
C ARG A 1222 45.17 -12.36 -4.09
N ARG A 1223 44.34 -11.53 -4.72
CA ARG A 1223 43.20 -12.00 -5.52
C ARG A 1223 42.78 -10.96 -6.55
N VAL A 1224 42.37 -11.40 -7.73
CA VAL A 1224 41.69 -10.56 -8.72
C VAL A 1224 40.26 -11.08 -8.85
N ILE A 1225 39.28 -10.18 -8.78
CA ILE A 1225 37.85 -10.50 -8.90
C ILE A 1225 37.30 -9.72 -10.07
N VAL A 1226 36.91 -10.42 -11.13
CA VAL A 1226 36.18 -9.85 -12.25
C VAL A 1226 34.70 -10.14 -12.03
N VAL A 1227 33.87 -9.11 -11.90
CA VAL A 1227 32.42 -9.26 -11.70
C VAL A 1227 31.74 -9.64 -13.02
N LYS A 1228 30.69 -10.47 -12.95
CA LYS A 1228 29.96 -11.06 -14.08
C LYS A 1228 29.75 -10.05 -15.23
N GLY A 1229 30.21 -10.45 -16.41
CA GLY A 1229 30.15 -9.64 -17.63
C GLY A 1229 31.15 -8.49 -17.65
N GLY A 1230 32.27 -8.57 -16.91
CA GLY A 1230 33.46 -7.74 -17.06
C GLY A 1230 33.42 -6.29 -16.57
N LYS A 1231 32.27 -5.80 -16.07
CA LYS A 1231 32.06 -4.37 -15.77
C LYS A 1231 32.90 -3.83 -14.60
N LEU A 1232 33.45 -4.71 -13.77
CA LEU A 1232 34.27 -4.35 -12.61
C LEU A 1232 35.41 -5.35 -12.45
N VAL A 1233 36.64 -4.84 -12.32
CA VAL A 1233 37.82 -5.60 -11.89
C VAL A 1233 38.25 -5.06 -10.53
N ASN A 1234 38.10 -5.87 -9.49
CA ASN A 1234 38.58 -5.56 -8.15
C ASN A 1234 39.85 -6.37 -7.85
N VAL A 1235 40.95 -5.66 -7.66
CA VAL A 1235 42.26 -6.24 -7.35
C VAL A 1235 42.52 -6.08 -5.86
N VAL A 1236 42.70 -7.20 -5.19
CA VAL A 1236 43.05 -7.27 -3.77
C VAL A 1236 44.55 -7.47 -3.67
N PHE A 1237 45.27 -6.48 -3.14
CA PHE A 1237 46.71 -6.57 -2.84
C PHE A 1237 46.97 -7.08 -1.43
#